data_AF-A0A8J4FQE7-F1
#
_entry.id   AF-A0A8J4FQE7-F1
#
_cell.length_a   1.000
_cell.length_b   1.000
_cell.length_c   1.000
_cell.angle_alpha   90.00
_cell.angle_beta   90.00
_cell.angle_gamma   90.00
#
_symmetry.space_group_name_H-M   'P 1'
#
loop_
_entity.id
_entity.type
_entity.pdbx_description
1 polymer ?
#
loop_
_entity_poly.entity_id
_entity_poly.type
_entity_poly.pdbx_seq_one_letter_code
_entity_poly.pdbx_strand_id
1 'polypeptide(L)'
;RHCKQVTAAEIEETRVRYSPAAKRGAILFFVIAGLSAITNMYEYSLASFLVVFNGSLHNSRRDASIEGRLRNIIDTLTYDVYAYTCLGLFERHKLMFSFQMTSKVLEGETPLDPALLDFFLKGNLSLEKAARRKPFDWFPDAGWQDLMRLVELGQKKVGPDGRMHALASLANDIESDEAAWRAYYDLEDPEEAELPMGYHTFLTDFEKLCLLRCLRMDRVTVGITRFVISVMGEKYVQPPVLEYRAIYKQSSETTPIVFVLSPGADPAFDVFKLGEEMGFRPGAKLKYMALGQGMGPKAQELIETGATRGLWIMLQNCHLLPTWLKTLEKILEKITKPHHDFRLWLTTEPTDRFPLGVLQRSLKVVTEPPNGLKLNMRQSYSKITEDVLADCPHTAFRPLVYVLAFFHAVVQERRKYGKLGWNVPYDFNETDFRISMALISTYLTKAWDAQDDLIPWGTLRYLIGEAMYGGRVSDSYDRRILITYLDEYLGDFLFDTFQPFHFYACKDYVISIPASGPRDVYLKAIEALPLVQVWLGGLGAGVTCKGTVLFDKMRLGHLTMHTREGRFPIPSQLNTAWIVGCDLLTSSQAAGNSNWIVSFEVFTQFPPPMSHLDLLSLFPPLPLSHLAGSLTHPPFVFVPRALPLPCVPRRALRRSACTPMPISPTTPLPPRPSGLTWWTYSPVLAAVAVVSVARSSSVASHGTYPLRSPSPSTCLSCERSSGRPVPLRWCCCRS
;
A
#
# COMPACT_ATOMS: atom_id res chain seq x y z
N ARG A 1 50.98 25.54 26.71
CA ARG A 1 49.72 26.18 26.24
C ARG A 1 49.61 26.06 24.72
N HIS A 2 50.58 26.59 23.96
CA HIS A 2 50.66 26.52 22.48
C HIS A 2 50.13 25.23 21.84
N CYS A 3 50.62 24.03 22.22
CA CYS A 3 50.14 22.77 21.63
C CYS A 3 48.62 22.54 21.75
N LYS A 4 47.98 22.99 22.85
CA LYS A 4 46.51 22.91 22.99
C LYS A 4 45.77 23.87 22.05
N GLN A 5 46.42 24.95 21.61
CA GLN A 5 45.85 25.90 20.65
C GLN A 5 46.01 25.38 19.21
N VAL A 6 47.15 24.74 18.90
CA VAL A 6 47.37 24.03 17.62
C VAL A 6 46.34 22.91 17.45
N THR A 7 46.23 21.98 18.42
CA THR A 7 45.25 20.89 18.35
C THR A 7 43.79 21.37 18.36
N ALA A 8 43.48 22.50 19.01
CA ALA A 8 42.14 23.09 18.91
C ALA A 8 41.85 23.65 17.50
N ALA A 9 42.83 24.25 16.82
CA ALA A 9 42.68 24.70 15.44
C ALA A 9 42.54 23.51 14.47
N GLU A 10 43.35 22.46 14.62
CA GLU A 10 43.25 21.21 13.83
C GLU A 10 41.87 20.54 13.98
N ILE A 11 41.32 20.52 15.21
CA ILE A 11 39.97 20.00 15.49
C ILE A 11 38.89 20.86 14.85
N GLU A 12 38.96 22.19 14.95
CA GLU A 12 37.94 23.07 14.37
C GLU A 12 37.98 23.06 12.84
N GLU A 13 39.17 23.03 12.23
CA GLU A 13 39.33 22.89 10.78
C GLU A 13 38.76 21.55 10.28
N THR A 14 39.03 20.47 11.02
CA THR A 14 38.44 19.14 10.74
C THR A 14 36.91 19.16 10.90
N ARG A 15 36.39 19.80 11.95
CA ARG A 15 34.95 19.95 12.20
C ARG A 15 34.26 20.72 11.08
N VAL A 16 34.86 21.80 10.58
CA VAL A 16 34.35 22.55 9.41
C VAL A 16 34.26 21.64 8.18
N ARG A 17 35.30 20.83 7.90
CA ARG A 17 35.29 19.86 6.79
C ARG A 17 34.14 18.83 6.89
N TYR A 18 33.81 18.34 8.09
CA TYR A 18 32.69 17.40 8.29
C TYR A 18 31.30 18.05 8.44
N SER A 19 31.23 19.38 8.52
CA SER A 19 29.98 20.15 8.72
C SER A 19 28.86 19.83 7.71
N PRO A 20 29.11 19.62 6.39
CA PRO A 20 28.05 19.28 5.43
C PRO A 20 27.32 17.97 5.76
N ALA A 21 28.06 16.94 6.17
CA ALA A 21 27.48 15.65 6.56
C ALA A 21 26.68 15.76 7.88
N ALA A 22 27.17 16.56 8.84
CA ALA A 22 26.43 16.87 10.07
C ALA A 22 25.14 17.67 9.79
N LYS A 23 25.17 18.66 8.88
CA LYS A 23 24.00 19.42 8.43
C LYS A 23 22.96 18.49 7.78
N ARG A 24 23.39 17.57 6.90
CA ARG A 24 22.52 16.55 6.30
C ARG A 24 21.89 15.65 7.37
N GLY A 25 22.68 15.14 8.33
CA GLY A 25 22.17 14.35 9.44
C GLY A 25 21.11 15.08 10.28
N ALA A 26 21.35 16.35 10.61
CA ALA A 26 20.40 17.17 11.36
C ALA A 26 19.08 17.39 10.58
N ILE A 27 19.16 17.75 9.29
CA ILE A 27 18.00 17.89 8.41
C ILE A 27 17.16 16.61 8.40
N LEU A 28 17.82 15.46 8.16
CA LEU A 28 17.15 14.17 8.09
C LEU A 28 16.49 13.78 9.42
N PHE A 29 17.14 14.02 10.56
CA PHE A 29 16.53 13.81 11.87
C PHE A 29 15.25 14.65 12.06
N PHE A 30 15.27 15.94 11.72
CA PHE A 30 14.10 16.80 11.86
C PHE A 30 12.95 16.45 10.90
N VAL A 31 13.24 15.95 9.68
CA VAL A 31 12.20 15.43 8.78
C VAL A 31 11.51 14.22 9.40
N ILE A 32 12.28 13.24 9.92
CA ILE A 32 11.72 12.05 10.57
C ILE A 32 10.93 12.42 11.84
N ALA A 33 11.51 13.27 12.70
CA ALA A 33 10.86 13.69 13.95
C ALA A 33 9.55 14.45 13.73
N GLY A 34 9.41 15.15 12.58
CA GLY A 34 8.17 15.82 12.19
C GLY A 34 7.02 14.87 11.81
N LEU A 35 7.28 13.58 11.58
CA LEU A 35 6.24 12.61 11.17
C LEU A 35 5.24 12.28 12.29
N SER A 36 5.60 12.49 13.56
CA SER A 36 4.69 12.25 14.70
C SER A 36 3.48 13.19 14.70
N ALA A 37 3.55 14.34 14.00
CA ALA A 37 2.42 15.22 13.76
C ALA A 37 1.29 14.60 12.91
N ILE A 38 1.56 13.46 12.25
CA ILE A 38 0.57 12.70 11.44
C ILE A 38 -0.07 11.58 12.29
N THR A 39 0.73 10.89 13.11
CA THR A 39 0.26 9.88 14.07
C THR A 39 1.34 9.55 15.09
N ASN A 40 0.93 9.27 16.33
CA ASN A 40 1.81 8.79 17.40
C ASN A 40 2.61 7.53 17.01
N MET A 41 2.11 6.71 16.07
CA MET A 41 2.81 5.52 15.59
C MET A 41 4.12 5.83 14.84
N TYR A 42 4.28 7.06 14.33
CA TYR A 42 5.46 7.53 13.60
C TYR A 42 6.50 8.21 14.51
N GLU A 43 6.44 7.96 15.83
CA GLU A 43 7.37 8.54 16.80
C GLU A 43 8.76 7.87 16.76
N TYR A 44 9.81 8.64 16.49
CA TYR A 44 11.21 8.18 16.40
C TYR A 44 12.11 8.89 17.40
N SER A 45 12.92 8.12 18.15
CA SER A 45 13.92 8.70 19.05
C SER A 45 15.22 9.07 18.34
N LEU A 46 15.92 10.07 18.87
CA LEU A 46 17.30 10.38 18.47
C LEU A 46 18.24 9.18 18.66
N ALA A 47 17.99 8.33 19.68
CA ALA A 47 18.77 7.12 19.90
C ALA A 47 18.63 6.13 18.72
N SER A 48 17.40 5.88 18.23
CA SER A 48 17.17 5.06 17.04
C SER A 48 17.81 5.66 15.78
N PHE A 49 17.69 6.99 15.59
CA PHE A 49 18.32 7.69 14.48
C PHE A 49 19.86 7.54 14.51
N LEU A 50 20.49 7.66 15.69
CA LEU A 50 21.93 7.52 15.85
C LEU A 50 22.45 6.11 15.55
N VAL A 51 21.64 5.07 15.76
CA VAL A 51 21.99 3.70 15.32
C VAL A 51 22.09 3.64 13.79
N VAL A 52 21.10 4.18 13.07
CA VAL A 52 21.12 4.26 11.59
C VAL A 52 22.29 5.11 11.11
N PHE A 53 22.46 6.30 11.68
CA PHE A 53 23.53 7.25 11.31
C PHE A 53 24.93 6.66 11.45
N ASN A 54 25.21 5.98 12.57
CA ASN A 54 26.47 5.29 12.77
C ASN A 54 26.63 4.09 11.83
N GLY A 55 25.54 3.35 11.55
CA GLY A 55 25.50 2.32 10.51
C GLY A 55 25.94 2.85 9.15
N SER A 56 25.37 3.97 8.69
CA SER A 56 25.74 4.63 7.43
C SER A 56 27.20 5.09 7.40
N LEU A 57 27.74 5.59 8.52
CA LEU A 57 29.17 5.93 8.64
C LEU A 57 30.09 4.72 8.46
N HIS A 58 29.70 3.54 8.95
CA HIS A 58 30.47 2.31 8.78
C HIS A 58 30.27 1.65 7.40
N ASN A 59 29.05 1.66 6.87
CA ASN A 59 28.67 0.97 5.62
C ASN A 59 29.06 1.76 4.36
N SER A 60 29.08 3.09 4.43
CA SER A 60 29.41 3.97 3.30
C SER A 60 30.80 3.67 2.71
N ARG A 61 30.93 3.78 1.39
CA ARG A 61 32.18 3.50 0.67
C ARG A 61 33.32 4.39 1.16
N ARG A 62 34.47 3.78 1.48
CA ARG A 62 35.71 4.51 1.80
C ARG A 62 36.29 5.13 0.53
N ASP A 63 36.90 6.29 0.69
CA ASP A 63 37.52 7.09 -0.38
C ASP A 63 38.87 7.63 0.14
N ALA A 64 39.79 7.95 -0.77
CA ALA A 64 41.07 8.58 -0.41
C ALA A 64 40.92 10.11 -0.26
N SER A 65 39.95 10.71 -0.95
CA SER A 65 39.58 12.11 -0.83
C SER A 65 38.56 12.31 0.30
N ILE A 66 38.73 13.37 1.10
CA ILE A 66 37.74 13.72 2.14
C ILE A 66 36.40 14.09 1.49
N GLU A 67 36.41 14.76 0.35
CA GLU A 67 35.20 15.18 -0.38
C GLU A 67 34.45 14.00 -1.02
N GLY A 68 35.15 13.03 -1.62
CA GLY A 68 34.54 11.78 -2.09
C GLY A 68 34.00 10.96 -0.91
N ARG A 69 34.74 10.92 0.21
CA ARG A 69 34.29 10.25 1.44
C ARG A 69 33.02 10.90 2.01
N LEU A 70 32.94 12.23 2.04
CA LEU A 70 31.77 12.99 2.50
C LEU A 70 30.56 12.77 1.61
N ARG A 71 30.71 12.76 0.28
CA ARG A 71 29.63 12.41 -0.64
C ARG A 71 29.13 10.99 -0.41
N ASN A 72 30.04 10.00 -0.38
CA ASN A 72 29.69 8.61 -0.08
C ASN A 72 28.96 8.45 1.26
N ILE A 73 29.34 9.22 2.30
CA ILE A 73 28.64 9.25 3.59
C ILE A 73 27.24 9.86 3.43
N ILE A 74 27.11 11.01 2.78
CA ILE A 74 25.84 11.73 2.56
C ILE A 74 24.86 10.87 1.76
N ASP A 75 25.31 10.23 0.67
CA ASP A 75 24.47 9.40 -0.19
C ASP A 75 23.99 8.13 0.52
N THR A 76 24.87 7.50 1.31
CA THR A 76 24.53 6.31 2.10
C THR A 76 23.58 6.67 3.23
N LEU A 77 23.87 7.73 4.00
CA LEU A 77 23.03 8.20 5.10
C LEU A 77 21.63 8.60 4.62
N THR A 78 21.56 9.33 3.50
CA THR A 78 20.27 9.79 2.93
C THR A 78 19.42 8.59 2.50
N TYR A 79 20.03 7.55 1.90
CA TYR A 79 19.29 6.35 1.50
C TYR A 79 18.95 5.42 2.68
N ASP A 80 19.87 5.19 3.61
CA ASP A 80 19.64 4.35 4.80
C ASP A 80 18.51 4.93 5.67
N VAL A 81 18.49 6.25 5.87
CA VAL A 81 17.42 6.97 6.56
C VAL A 81 16.08 6.84 5.83
N TYR A 82 16.07 7.02 4.51
CA TYR A 82 14.87 6.84 3.70
C TYR A 82 14.33 5.40 3.84
N ALA A 83 15.18 4.40 3.64
CA ALA A 83 14.82 2.99 3.72
C ALA A 83 14.29 2.61 5.11
N TYR A 84 15.01 2.99 6.18
CA TYR A 84 14.60 2.77 7.56
C TYR A 84 13.25 3.41 7.89
N THR A 85 13.01 4.64 7.43
CA THR A 85 11.75 5.34 7.70
C THR A 85 10.61 4.74 6.88
N CYS A 86 10.84 4.38 5.62
CA CYS A 86 9.85 3.72 4.76
C CYS A 86 9.45 2.31 5.22
N LEU A 87 10.24 1.63 6.06
CA LEU A 87 9.80 0.42 6.74
C LEU A 87 8.72 0.72 7.79
N GLY A 88 8.79 1.87 8.49
CA GLY A 88 7.83 2.28 9.52
C GLY A 88 6.65 3.14 9.04
N LEU A 89 6.51 3.38 7.73
CA LEU A 89 5.46 4.22 7.13
C LEU A 89 4.39 3.38 6.42
N PHE A 90 3.13 3.79 6.58
CA PHE A 90 2.02 3.38 5.70
C PHE A 90 2.24 3.89 4.27
N GLU A 91 1.86 3.10 3.28
CA GLU A 91 2.11 3.34 1.85
C GLU A 91 1.61 4.73 1.38
N ARG A 92 0.43 5.15 1.85
CA ARG A 92 -0.15 6.48 1.59
C ARG A 92 0.72 7.67 2.03
N HIS A 93 1.67 7.47 2.93
CA HIS A 93 2.54 8.52 3.47
C HIS A 93 3.97 8.46 2.91
N LYS A 94 4.34 7.45 2.12
CA LYS A 94 5.73 7.28 1.63
C LYS A 94 6.14 8.38 0.64
N LEU A 95 5.33 8.64 -0.41
CA LEU A 95 5.60 9.73 -1.37
C LEU A 95 5.61 11.12 -0.70
N MET A 96 4.72 11.34 0.27
CA MET A 96 4.68 12.57 1.07
C MET A 96 5.97 12.77 1.88
N PHE A 97 6.49 11.71 2.50
CA PHE A 97 7.78 11.73 3.20
C PHE A 97 8.94 11.96 2.21
N SER A 98 8.95 11.29 1.05
CA SER A 98 9.94 11.53 0.00
C SER A 98 9.97 13.00 -0.42
N PHE A 99 8.81 13.60 -0.70
CA PHE A 99 8.69 15.01 -1.07
C PHE A 99 9.17 15.94 0.05
N GLN A 100 8.72 15.72 1.30
CA GLN A 100 9.17 16.50 2.46
C GLN A 100 10.69 16.42 2.66
N MET A 101 11.26 15.23 2.47
CA MET A 101 12.68 14.96 2.53
C MET A 101 13.43 15.69 1.39
N THR A 102 12.92 15.67 0.16
CA THR A 102 13.44 16.45 -0.98
C THR A 102 13.42 17.95 -0.71
N SER A 103 12.29 18.50 -0.25
CA SER A 103 12.18 19.94 0.06
C SER A 103 13.14 20.37 1.16
N LYS A 104 13.29 19.59 2.25
CA LYS A 104 14.21 19.92 3.35
C LYS A 104 15.68 19.65 3.02
N VAL A 105 15.98 18.71 2.12
CA VAL A 105 17.30 18.54 1.51
C VAL A 105 17.66 19.76 0.68
N LEU A 106 16.75 20.20 -0.21
CA LEU A 106 16.91 21.40 -1.03
C LEU A 106 17.12 22.65 -0.17
N GLU A 107 16.23 22.97 0.77
CA GLU A 107 16.40 24.09 1.73
C GLU A 107 17.77 24.07 2.46
N GLY A 108 18.39 22.90 2.60
CA GLY A 108 19.72 22.71 3.16
C GLY A 108 20.90 23.03 2.23
N GLU A 109 20.67 23.11 0.92
CA GLU A 109 21.67 23.37 -0.13
C GLU A 109 21.40 24.69 -0.87
N THR A 110 20.16 24.90 -1.33
CA THR A 110 19.67 26.07 -2.05
C THR A 110 18.33 26.56 -1.47
N PRO A 111 18.10 27.87 -1.35
CA PRO A 111 16.85 28.37 -0.78
C PRO A 111 15.68 28.15 -1.74
N LEU A 112 14.91 27.07 -1.52
CA LEU A 112 13.54 26.98 -2.02
C LEU A 112 12.75 28.20 -1.54
N ASP A 113 12.04 28.84 -2.48
CA ASP A 113 11.20 30.01 -2.18
C ASP A 113 10.06 29.61 -1.21
N PRO A 114 10.05 30.12 0.04
CA PRO A 114 9.04 29.75 1.02
C PRO A 114 7.63 30.19 0.62
N ALA A 115 7.48 31.28 -0.14
CA ALA A 115 6.18 31.77 -0.58
C ALA A 115 5.59 30.89 -1.69
N LEU A 116 6.45 30.34 -2.56
CA LEU A 116 6.08 29.37 -3.57
C LEU A 116 5.77 27.98 -2.97
N LEU A 117 6.52 27.56 -1.95
CA LEU A 117 6.22 26.32 -1.22
C LEU A 117 4.89 26.43 -0.44
N ASP A 118 4.62 27.57 0.20
CA ASP A 118 3.34 27.83 0.88
C ASP A 118 2.17 27.80 -0.12
N PHE A 119 2.36 28.43 -1.30
CA PHE A 119 1.42 28.36 -2.42
C PHE A 119 1.20 26.93 -2.91
N PHE A 120 2.26 26.14 -3.14
CA PHE A 120 2.11 24.77 -3.63
C PHE A 120 1.27 23.90 -2.67
N LEU A 121 1.46 24.07 -1.37
CA LEU A 121 0.74 23.33 -0.34
C LEU A 121 -0.71 23.80 -0.17
N LYS A 122 -0.97 25.11 -0.16
CA LYS A 122 -2.28 25.69 0.22
C LYS A 122 -3.13 26.18 -0.95
N GLY A 123 -2.51 26.54 -2.08
CA GLY A 123 -3.14 27.30 -3.16
C GLY A 123 -3.37 28.76 -2.79
N ASN A 124 -4.31 29.39 -3.49
CA ASN A 124 -4.83 30.71 -3.17
C ASN A 124 -5.89 30.60 -2.06
N LEU A 125 -5.60 31.19 -0.90
CA LEU A 125 -6.51 31.25 0.25
C LEU A 125 -7.36 32.53 0.29
N SER A 126 -7.35 33.35 -0.76
CA SER A 126 -8.18 34.56 -0.83
C SER A 126 -9.66 34.20 -0.94
N LEU A 127 -10.49 34.85 -0.14
CA LEU A 127 -11.95 34.82 -0.28
C LEU A 127 -12.44 35.74 -1.41
N GLU A 128 -11.59 36.67 -1.86
CA GLU A 128 -11.89 37.58 -2.97
C GLU A 128 -11.58 36.89 -4.31
N LYS A 129 -12.53 36.95 -5.25
CA LYS A 129 -12.31 36.46 -6.62
C LYS A 129 -11.24 37.31 -7.31
N ALA A 130 -10.34 36.66 -8.04
CA ALA A 130 -9.31 37.34 -8.80
C ALA A 130 -9.89 38.44 -9.72
N ALA A 131 -9.26 39.62 -9.70
CA ALA A 131 -9.72 40.79 -10.47
C ALA A 131 -9.72 40.54 -12.00
N ARG A 132 -8.79 39.70 -12.48
CA ARG A 132 -8.79 39.18 -13.85
C ARG A 132 -9.73 37.96 -13.92
N ARG A 133 -10.80 38.07 -14.70
CA ARG A 133 -11.72 36.95 -15.00
C ARG A 133 -10.95 35.83 -15.72
N LYS A 134 -11.43 34.58 -15.62
CA LYS A 134 -10.89 33.50 -16.45
C LYS A 134 -11.23 33.78 -17.94
N PRO A 135 -10.31 33.49 -18.88
CA PRO A 135 -10.54 33.76 -20.29
C PRO A 135 -11.34 32.65 -21.00
N PHE A 136 -11.23 31.40 -20.55
CA PHE A 136 -11.82 30.23 -21.21
C PHE A 136 -12.57 29.34 -20.21
N ASP A 137 -13.66 28.72 -20.66
CA ASP A 137 -14.52 27.90 -19.80
C ASP A 137 -13.92 26.55 -19.40
N TRP A 138 -13.02 25.99 -20.22
CA TRP A 138 -12.31 24.74 -19.92
C TRP A 138 -11.33 24.88 -18.75
N PHE A 139 -10.89 26.10 -18.43
CA PHE A 139 -10.01 26.36 -17.29
C PHE A 139 -10.81 26.31 -15.98
N PRO A 140 -10.45 25.45 -15.00
CA PRO A 140 -11.14 25.39 -13.71
C PRO A 140 -11.02 26.69 -12.93
N ASP A 141 -12.14 27.23 -12.41
CA ASP A 141 -12.15 28.52 -11.70
C ASP A 141 -11.19 28.58 -10.50
N ALA A 142 -11.07 27.49 -9.74
CA ALA A 142 -10.10 27.37 -8.64
C ALA A 142 -8.65 27.32 -9.15
N GLY A 143 -8.41 26.65 -10.29
CA GLY A 143 -7.10 26.62 -10.94
C GLY A 143 -6.68 28.00 -11.45
N TRP A 144 -7.62 28.80 -11.96
CA TRP A 144 -7.37 30.19 -12.36
C TRP A 144 -7.08 31.10 -11.16
N GLN A 145 -7.74 30.88 -10.02
CA GLN A 145 -7.41 31.58 -8.77
C GLN A 145 -6.01 31.21 -8.25
N ASP A 146 -5.60 29.95 -8.34
CA ASP A 146 -4.23 29.51 -8.05
C ASP A 146 -3.23 30.13 -9.03
N LEU A 147 -3.52 30.13 -10.34
CA LEU A 147 -2.67 30.75 -11.38
C LEU A 147 -2.47 32.25 -11.13
N MET A 148 -3.54 33.00 -10.84
CA MET A 148 -3.45 34.43 -10.57
C MET A 148 -2.59 34.72 -9.33
N ARG A 149 -2.59 33.84 -8.33
CA ARG A 149 -1.68 33.93 -7.19
C ARG A 149 -0.23 33.59 -7.57
N LEU A 150 -0.01 32.62 -8.44
CA LEU A 150 1.31 32.31 -8.99
C LEU A 150 1.90 33.49 -9.79
N VAL A 151 1.04 34.20 -10.54
CA VAL A 151 1.38 35.45 -11.23
C VAL A 151 1.77 36.55 -10.26
N GLU A 152 1.03 36.78 -9.17
CA GLU A 152 1.43 37.76 -8.13
C GLU A 152 2.81 37.46 -7.51
N LEU A 153 3.13 36.18 -7.30
CA LEU A 153 4.43 35.75 -6.78
C LEU A 153 5.53 36.00 -7.83
N GLY A 154 5.26 35.73 -9.10
CA GLY A 154 6.13 36.11 -10.22
C GLY A 154 6.39 37.60 -10.31
N GLN A 155 5.36 38.44 -10.16
CA GLN A 155 5.47 39.91 -10.20
C GLN A 155 6.33 40.48 -9.05
N LYS A 156 6.37 39.80 -7.91
CA LYS A 156 7.21 40.18 -6.75
C LYS A 156 8.67 39.73 -6.89
N LYS A 157 8.97 38.82 -7.83
CA LYS A 157 10.33 38.39 -8.19
C LYS A 157 10.85 39.25 -9.35
N VAL A 158 11.73 40.21 -9.02
CA VAL A 158 12.53 40.95 -10.00
C VAL A 158 13.91 40.30 -10.09
N GLY A 159 14.35 40.01 -11.32
CA GLY A 159 15.66 39.41 -11.59
C GLY A 159 16.83 40.39 -11.38
N PRO A 160 18.08 39.90 -11.31
CA PRO A 160 19.28 40.75 -11.20
C PRO A 160 19.48 41.70 -12.39
N ASP A 161 18.84 41.40 -13.52
CA ASP A 161 18.80 42.17 -14.76
C ASP A 161 17.63 43.17 -14.83
N GLY A 162 16.83 43.29 -13.75
CA GLY A 162 15.66 44.14 -13.68
C GLY A 162 14.41 43.59 -14.39
N ARG A 163 14.46 42.36 -14.95
CA ARG A 163 13.29 41.76 -15.61
C ARG A 163 12.35 41.13 -14.59
N MET A 164 11.07 41.07 -14.94
CA MET A 164 10.08 40.34 -14.14
C MET A 164 10.24 38.83 -14.38
N HIS A 165 10.01 38.02 -13.35
CA HIS A 165 10.08 36.56 -13.47
C HIS A 165 9.07 36.02 -14.48
N ALA A 166 9.39 34.96 -15.22
CA ALA A 166 8.53 34.40 -16.28
C ALA A 166 7.09 34.08 -15.81
N LEU A 167 6.94 33.65 -14.54
CA LEU A 167 5.62 33.43 -13.92
C LEU A 167 4.69 34.66 -13.97
N ALA A 168 5.21 35.88 -14.12
CA ALA A 168 4.43 37.12 -14.14
C ALA A 168 3.63 37.33 -15.45
N SER A 169 4.02 36.71 -16.57
CA SER A 169 3.31 36.84 -17.86
C SER A 169 2.31 35.72 -18.13
N LEU A 170 2.36 34.60 -17.39
CA LEU A 170 1.52 33.40 -17.57
C LEU A 170 0.04 33.68 -17.95
N ALA A 171 -0.63 34.60 -17.25
CA ALA A 171 -2.03 34.91 -17.53
C ALA A 171 -2.27 35.67 -18.85
N ASN A 172 -1.28 36.43 -19.35
CA ASN A 172 -1.31 37.00 -20.70
C ASN A 172 -0.99 35.93 -21.75
N ASP A 173 -0.02 35.08 -21.44
CA ASP A 173 0.51 34.07 -22.36
C ASP A 173 -0.53 32.99 -22.64
N ILE A 174 -1.26 32.56 -21.61
CA ILE A 174 -2.43 31.67 -21.72
C ILE A 174 -3.56 32.32 -22.53
N GLU A 175 -3.81 33.62 -22.35
CA GLU A 175 -4.78 34.36 -23.16
C GLU A 175 -4.35 34.50 -24.64
N SER A 176 -3.04 34.49 -24.93
CA SER A 176 -2.51 34.70 -26.29
C SER A 176 -2.57 33.46 -27.19
N ASP A 177 -2.52 32.26 -26.61
CA ASP A 177 -2.47 30.99 -27.34
C ASP A 177 -3.34 29.92 -26.64
N GLU A 178 -4.67 30.11 -26.69
CA GLU A 178 -5.61 29.12 -26.16
C GLU A 178 -5.31 27.72 -26.73
N ALA A 179 -4.96 27.63 -28.01
CA ALA A 179 -4.79 26.37 -28.71
C ALA A 179 -3.66 25.51 -28.11
N ALA A 180 -2.47 26.09 -27.86
CA ALA A 180 -1.37 25.37 -27.27
C ALA A 180 -1.61 25.01 -25.80
N TRP A 181 -2.16 25.93 -25.00
CA TRP A 181 -2.43 25.69 -23.57
C TRP A 181 -3.58 24.70 -23.35
N ARG A 182 -4.60 24.72 -24.21
CA ARG A 182 -5.68 23.73 -24.21
C ARG A 182 -5.18 22.37 -24.70
N ALA A 183 -4.39 22.32 -25.78
CA ALA A 183 -3.79 21.06 -26.23
C ALA A 183 -2.93 20.41 -25.13
N TYR A 184 -2.19 21.20 -24.36
CA TYR A 184 -1.45 20.74 -23.18
C TYR A 184 -2.36 20.30 -22.03
N TYR A 185 -3.46 21.02 -21.76
CA TYR A 185 -4.45 20.64 -20.73
C TYR A 185 -5.17 19.33 -21.06
N ASP A 186 -5.52 19.13 -22.34
CA ASP A 186 -6.22 17.96 -22.87
C ASP A 186 -5.29 16.72 -23.07
N LEU A 187 -3.97 16.84 -22.81
CA LEU A 187 -3.06 15.69 -22.77
C LEU A 187 -3.44 14.72 -21.64
N GLU A 188 -3.16 13.42 -21.82
CA GLU A 188 -3.29 12.48 -20.72
C GLU A 188 -2.24 12.76 -19.62
N ASP A 189 -0.95 12.68 -19.97
CA ASP A 189 0.23 12.79 -19.10
C ASP A 189 1.01 14.12 -19.34
N PRO A 190 0.42 15.31 -19.08
CA PRO A 190 1.04 16.61 -19.36
C PRO A 190 2.38 16.83 -18.65
N GLU A 191 2.61 16.18 -17.51
CA GLU A 191 3.86 16.21 -16.76
C GLU A 191 5.06 15.54 -17.48
N GLU A 192 4.82 14.83 -18.58
CA GLU A 192 5.88 14.34 -19.48
C GLU A 192 6.17 15.30 -20.65
N ALA A 193 5.21 16.15 -21.03
CA ALA A 193 5.30 17.01 -22.19
C ALA A 193 6.08 18.30 -21.93
N GLU A 194 6.55 18.93 -23.01
CA GLU A 194 7.07 20.30 -22.94
C GLU A 194 5.92 21.29 -22.69
N LEU A 195 6.16 22.25 -21.78
CA LEU A 195 5.21 23.33 -21.53
C LEU A 195 5.12 24.26 -22.76
N PRO A 196 3.91 24.75 -23.11
CA PRO A 196 3.73 25.72 -24.18
C PRO A 196 4.65 26.94 -24.08
N MET A 197 4.88 27.59 -25.22
CA MET A 197 5.66 28.84 -25.32
C MET A 197 7.09 28.77 -24.74
N GLY A 198 7.64 27.55 -24.59
CA GLY A 198 9.02 27.33 -24.13
C GLY A 198 9.21 27.41 -22.60
N TYR A 199 8.14 27.50 -21.81
CA TYR A 199 8.20 27.61 -20.34
C TYR A 199 9.02 26.51 -19.65
N HIS A 200 9.24 25.36 -20.29
CA HIS A 200 10.09 24.28 -19.77
C HIS A 200 11.55 24.72 -19.52
N THR A 201 12.11 25.65 -20.31
CA THR A 201 13.52 26.08 -20.18
C THR A 201 13.70 27.23 -19.17
N PHE A 202 12.64 27.98 -18.89
CA PHE A 202 12.70 29.18 -18.03
C PHE A 202 12.26 28.92 -16.58
N LEU A 203 11.43 27.90 -16.33
CA LEU A 203 10.96 27.55 -14.98
C LEU A 203 11.85 26.48 -14.33
N THR A 204 12.05 26.61 -13.02
CA THR A 204 12.58 25.51 -12.21
C THR A 204 11.58 24.35 -12.13
N ASP A 205 12.03 23.12 -11.90
CA ASP A 205 11.14 21.95 -11.80
C ASP A 205 10.05 22.11 -10.72
N PHE A 206 10.35 22.84 -9.64
CA PHE A 206 9.35 23.15 -8.62
C PHE A 206 8.31 24.18 -9.10
N GLU A 207 8.68 25.12 -9.97
CA GLU A 207 7.75 26.07 -10.60
C GLU A 207 6.92 25.41 -11.71
N LYS A 208 7.48 24.45 -12.47
CA LYS A 208 6.72 23.57 -13.36
C LYS A 208 5.65 22.80 -12.58
N LEU A 209 6.00 22.26 -11.41
CA LEU A 209 5.07 21.57 -10.50
C LEU A 209 3.98 22.51 -9.93
N CYS A 210 4.31 23.76 -9.64
CA CYS A 210 3.34 24.79 -9.24
C CYS A 210 2.38 25.17 -10.37
N LEU A 211 2.86 25.25 -11.62
CA LEU A 211 2.02 25.50 -12.80
C LEU A 211 1.12 24.28 -13.11
N LEU A 212 1.64 23.05 -12.99
CA LEU A 212 0.86 21.83 -13.11
C LEU A 212 -0.31 21.79 -12.11
N ARG A 213 -0.10 22.25 -10.87
CA ARG A 213 -1.17 22.39 -9.86
C ARG A 213 -2.30 23.31 -10.33
N CYS A 214 -1.98 24.42 -10.99
CA CYS A 214 -2.97 25.39 -11.49
C CYS A 214 -3.82 24.81 -12.64
N LEU A 215 -3.22 23.96 -13.47
CA LEU A 215 -3.85 23.37 -14.65
C LEU A 215 -4.55 22.04 -14.33
N ARG A 216 -3.79 21.05 -13.89
CA ARG A 216 -4.18 19.63 -13.75
C ARG A 216 -3.85 19.12 -12.34
N MET A 217 -4.68 19.52 -11.37
CA MET A 217 -4.52 19.14 -9.96
C MET A 217 -4.51 17.62 -9.74
N ASP A 218 -5.18 16.85 -10.61
CA ASP A 218 -5.15 15.38 -10.66
C ASP A 218 -3.73 14.82 -10.89
N ARG A 219 -2.91 15.50 -11.70
CA ARG A 219 -1.54 15.08 -12.05
C ARG A 219 -0.47 15.51 -11.06
N VAL A 220 -0.79 16.33 -10.06
CA VAL A 220 0.18 16.83 -9.07
C VAL A 220 0.89 15.70 -8.31
N THR A 221 0.23 14.57 -8.06
CA THR A 221 0.88 13.41 -7.41
C THR A 221 1.97 12.76 -8.28
N VAL A 222 1.75 12.72 -9.60
CA VAL A 222 2.78 12.27 -10.56
C VAL A 222 3.86 13.33 -10.72
N GLY A 223 3.50 14.61 -10.79
CA GLY A 223 4.44 15.73 -10.81
C GLY A 223 5.39 15.73 -9.60
N ILE A 224 4.86 15.49 -8.39
CA ILE A 224 5.68 15.28 -7.16
C ILE A 224 6.63 14.10 -7.35
N THR A 225 6.14 12.98 -7.90
CA THR A 225 6.96 11.78 -8.16
C THR A 225 8.12 12.12 -9.11
N ARG A 226 7.86 12.83 -10.21
CA ARG A 226 8.89 13.29 -11.17
C ARG A 226 9.88 14.28 -10.54
N PHE A 227 9.42 15.20 -9.70
CA PHE A 227 10.26 16.15 -8.97
C PHE A 227 11.21 15.45 -7.97
N VAL A 228 10.74 14.43 -7.23
CA VAL A 228 11.61 13.61 -6.38
C VAL A 228 12.63 12.83 -7.22
N ILE A 229 12.23 12.33 -8.39
CA ILE A 229 13.13 11.65 -9.33
C ILE A 229 14.20 12.62 -9.87
N SER A 230 13.86 13.85 -10.30
CA SER A 230 14.85 14.77 -10.87
C SER A 230 15.85 15.33 -9.85
N VAL A 231 15.41 15.54 -8.59
CA VAL A 231 16.25 16.11 -7.53
C VAL A 231 17.06 15.04 -6.78
N MET A 232 16.48 13.90 -6.44
CA MET A 232 17.12 12.88 -5.59
C MET A 232 17.33 11.53 -6.29
N GLY A 233 16.61 11.25 -7.37
CA GLY A 233 16.71 10.00 -8.13
C GLY A 233 15.65 8.95 -7.78
N GLU A 234 15.42 8.04 -8.72
CA GLU A 234 14.33 7.04 -8.72
C GLU A 234 14.23 6.19 -7.43
N LYS A 235 15.37 5.91 -6.78
CA LYS A 235 15.44 5.12 -5.54
C LYS A 235 14.66 5.73 -4.36
N TYR A 236 14.26 7.00 -4.42
CA TYR A 236 13.47 7.68 -3.37
C TYR A 236 11.96 7.74 -3.65
N VAL A 237 11.50 7.22 -4.80
CA VAL A 237 10.07 6.93 -5.06
C VAL A 237 9.79 5.43 -5.09
N GLN A 238 10.82 4.59 -4.94
CA GLN A 238 10.71 3.14 -4.79
C GLN A 238 11.04 2.74 -3.33
N PRO A 239 10.04 2.40 -2.49
CA PRO A 239 10.31 1.83 -1.17
C PRO A 239 11.08 0.50 -1.27
N PRO A 240 11.98 0.19 -0.32
CA PRO A 240 12.67 -1.10 -0.29
C PRO A 240 11.70 -2.25 -0.03
N VAL A 241 11.98 -3.42 -0.60
CA VAL A 241 11.20 -4.65 -0.35
C VAL A 241 11.43 -5.11 1.09
N LEU A 242 10.36 -5.59 1.73
CA LEU A 242 10.38 -6.02 3.13
C LEU A 242 11.15 -7.34 3.32
N GLU A 243 12.38 -7.27 3.85
CA GLU A 243 13.19 -8.45 4.19
C GLU A 243 13.31 -8.67 5.70
N TYR A 244 12.63 -9.69 6.23
CA TYR A 244 12.69 -10.05 7.66
C TYR A 244 14.12 -10.34 8.16
N ARG A 245 15.00 -10.85 7.29
CA ARG A 245 16.41 -11.09 7.62
C ARG A 245 17.22 -9.79 7.74
N ALA A 246 16.82 -8.71 7.06
CA ALA A 246 17.39 -7.37 7.24
C ALA A 246 16.87 -6.73 8.53
N ILE A 247 15.56 -6.83 8.81
CA ILE A 247 14.92 -6.38 10.06
C ILE A 247 15.62 -7.01 11.27
N TYR A 248 15.87 -8.33 11.24
CA TYR A 248 16.58 -9.03 12.31
C TYR A 248 18.01 -8.50 12.51
N LYS A 249 18.78 -8.28 11.43
CA LYS A 249 20.13 -7.69 11.49
C LYS A 249 20.15 -6.26 12.06
N GLN A 250 19.08 -5.50 11.87
CA GLN A 250 18.92 -4.15 12.44
C GLN A 250 18.45 -4.18 13.91
N SER A 251 17.91 -5.31 14.38
CA SER A 251 17.38 -5.45 15.74
C SER A 251 18.42 -5.88 16.77
N SER A 252 18.28 -5.37 17.98
CA SER A 252 19.06 -5.79 19.16
C SER A 252 18.16 -6.46 20.21
N GLU A 253 18.78 -7.09 21.19
CA GLU A 253 18.16 -7.64 22.39
C GLU A 253 17.47 -6.58 23.28
N THR A 254 17.75 -5.29 23.07
CA THR A 254 17.08 -4.16 23.75
C THR A 254 16.11 -3.38 22.85
N THR A 255 16.09 -3.66 21.55
CA THR A 255 15.25 -2.98 20.54
C THR A 255 14.11 -3.89 20.10
N PRO A 256 12.91 -3.79 20.69
CA PRO A 256 11.76 -4.59 20.25
C PRO A 256 11.34 -4.23 18.82
N ILE A 257 10.76 -5.19 18.12
CA ILE A 257 10.28 -5.04 16.74
C ILE A 257 8.75 -4.94 16.78
N VAL A 258 8.19 -3.84 16.29
CA VAL A 258 6.74 -3.58 16.26
C VAL A 258 6.25 -3.67 14.82
N PHE A 259 5.54 -4.75 14.51
CA PHE A 259 4.76 -4.86 13.29
C PHE A 259 3.44 -4.10 13.46
N VAL A 260 3.27 -3.05 12.67
CA VAL A 260 2.01 -2.32 12.51
C VAL A 260 1.27 -2.96 11.33
N LEU A 261 0.18 -3.63 11.65
CA LEU A 261 -0.62 -4.41 10.70
C LEU A 261 -1.67 -3.52 10.04
N SER A 262 -1.87 -3.72 8.74
CA SER A 262 -3.09 -3.34 8.03
C SER A 262 -3.99 -4.59 7.84
N PRO A 263 -5.29 -4.43 7.58
CA PRO A 263 -6.24 -5.54 7.54
C PRO A 263 -5.82 -6.69 6.62
N GLY A 264 -5.95 -7.93 7.10
CA GLY A 264 -5.62 -9.13 6.34
C GLY A 264 -4.13 -9.50 6.24
N ALA A 265 -3.21 -8.74 6.86
CA ALA A 265 -1.79 -9.05 6.94
C ALA A 265 -1.41 -9.66 8.32
N ASP A 266 -0.64 -10.75 8.32
CA ASP A 266 -0.01 -11.32 9.52
C ASP A 266 1.44 -11.76 9.22
N PRO A 267 2.47 -11.15 9.84
CA PRO A 267 3.87 -11.52 9.66
C PRO A 267 4.28 -12.80 10.40
N ALA A 268 3.40 -13.42 11.21
CA ALA A 268 3.76 -14.56 12.05
C ALA A 268 4.38 -15.73 11.26
N PHE A 269 3.83 -16.08 10.09
CA PHE A 269 4.41 -17.13 9.24
C PHE A 269 5.85 -16.83 8.83
N ASP A 270 6.13 -15.60 8.39
CA ASP A 270 7.46 -15.19 7.93
C ASP A 270 8.46 -15.09 9.09
N VAL A 271 8.01 -14.63 10.27
CA VAL A 271 8.81 -14.61 11.51
C VAL A 271 9.12 -16.03 11.99
N PHE A 272 8.17 -16.97 11.88
CA PHE A 272 8.41 -18.39 12.19
C PHE A 272 9.41 -19.01 11.20
N LYS A 273 9.27 -18.76 9.89
CA LYS A 273 10.22 -19.20 8.87
C LYS A 273 11.64 -18.67 9.13
N LEU A 274 11.76 -17.37 9.40
CA LEU A 274 13.04 -16.75 9.81
C LEU A 274 13.58 -17.40 11.09
N GLY A 275 12.71 -17.71 12.05
CA GLY A 275 13.07 -18.44 13.26
C GLY A 275 13.70 -19.80 12.94
N GLU A 276 13.11 -20.58 12.04
CA GLU A 276 13.67 -21.86 11.61
C GLU A 276 15.01 -21.71 10.86
N GLU A 277 15.10 -20.77 9.92
CA GLU A 277 16.34 -20.43 9.20
C GLU A 277 17.49 -20.01 10.15
N MET A 278 17.18 -19.34 11.25
CA MET A 278 18.13 -18.86 12.26
C MET A 278 18.32 -19.83 13.44
N GLY A 279 17.68 -21.01 13.44
CA GLY A 279 17.77 -22.01 14.51
C GLY A 279 16.88 -21.76 15.74
N PHE A 280 16.09 -20.69 15.74
CA PHE A 280 15.06 -20.35 16.72
C PHE A 280 13.71 -21.00 16.37
N ARG A 281 13.69 -22.34 16.31
CA ARG A 281 12.49 -23.10 15.91
C ARG A 281 11.26 -22.75 16.79
N PRO A 282 10.07 -22.56 16.20
CA PRO A 282 8.79 -22.41 16.90
C PRO A 282 8.55 -23.52 17.94
N GLY A 283 7.88 -23.16 19.04
CA GLY A 283 7.60 -24.07 20.14
C GLY A 283 8.81 -24.39 21.04
N ALA A 284 10.04 -24.37 20.51
CA ALA A 284 11.27 -24.60 21.25
C ALA A 284 11.89 -23.27 21.75
N LYS A 285 12.66 -22.60 20.89
CA LYS A 285 13.35 -21.32 21.18
C LYS A 285 12.49 -20.09 20.86
N LEU A 286 11.53 -20.21 19.94
CA LEU A 286 10.56 -19.17 19.62
C LEU A 286 9.21 -19.52 20.27
N LYS A 287 8.66 -18.59 21.05
CA LYS A 287 7.37 -18.69 21.74
C LYS A 287 6.46 -17.54 21.27
N TYR A 288 5.19 -17.83 21.00
CA TYR A 288 4.21 -16.82 20.62
C TYR A 288 2.97 -16.86 21.54
N MET A 289 2.29 -15.72 21.67
CA MET A 289 1.07 -15.57 22.47
C MET A 289 0.20 -14.45 21.90
N ALA A 290 -1.07 -14.74 21.62
CA ALA A 290 -2.06 -13.70 21.35
C ALA A 290 -2.48 -13.01 22.66
N LEU A 291 -2.43 -11.68 22.68
CA LEU A 291 -2.85 -10.89 23.84
C LEU A 291 -4.37 -10.74 23.83
N GLY A 292 -4.98 -11.11 24.97
CA GLY A 292 -6.40 -10.95 25.25
C GLY A 292 -6.61 -10.65 26.73
N GLN A 293 -7.88 -10.56 27.15
CA GLN A 293 -8.22 -10.29 28.55
C GLN A 293 -7.56 -11.31 29.49
N GLY A 294 -6.92 -10.82 30.56
CA GLY A 294 -6.24 -11.65 31.56
C GLY A 294 -4.86 -12.22 31.15
N MET A 295 -4.40 -12.05 29.90
CA MET A 295 -3.11 -12.65 29.47
C MET A 295 -1.86 -11.89 29.94
N GLY A 296 -1.99 -10.63 30.34
CA GLY A 296 -0.87 -9.75 30.72
C GLY A 296 0.17 -10.35 31.70
N PRO A 297 -0.22 -11.00 32.82
CA PRO A 297 0.73 -11.63 33.73
C PRO A 297 1.54 -12.78 33.08
N LYS A 298 0.89 -13.59 32.23
CA LYS A 298 1.57 -14.67 31.49
C LYS A 298 2.52 -14.13 30.42
N ALA A 299 2.14 -13.04 29.76
CA ALA A 299 3.01 -12.35 28.81
C ALA A 299 4.25 -11.74 29.50
N GLN A 300 4.11 -11.21 30.73
CA GLN A 300 5.23 -10.75 31.54
C GLN A 300 6.18 -11.91 31.90
N GLU A 301 5.67 -13.01 32.46
CA GLU A 301 6.46 -14.21 32.80
C GLU A 301 7.23 -14.74 31.57
N LEU A 302 6.58 -14.74 30.40
CA LEU A 302 7.16 -15.17 29.14
C LEU A 302 8.30 -14.24 28.67
N ILE A 303 8.15 -12.92 28.82
CA ILE A 303 9.21 -11.94 28.52
C ILE A 303 10.38 -12.08 29.48
N GLU A 304 10.15 -12.15 30.79
CA GLU A 304 11.20 -12.25 31.81
C GLU A 304 11.98 -13.58 31.67
N THR A 305 11.28 -14.67 31.38
CA THR A 305 11.90 -15.96 31.01
C THR A 305 12.69 -15.86 29.71
N GLY A 306 12.14 -15.20 28.69
CA GLY A 306 12.75 -15.05 27.38
C GLY A 306 14.03 -14.23 27.39
N ALA A 307 14.01 -13.09 28.08
CA ALA A 307 15.17 -12.21 28.27
C ALA A 307 16.29 -12.91 29.04
N THR A 308 15.94 -13.78 29.99
CA THR A 308 16.90 -14.57 30.78
C THR A 308 17.50 -15.75 29.99
N ARG A 309 16.71 -16.40 29.13
CA ARG A 309 17.08 -17.66 28.44
C ARG A 309 17.46 -17.51 26.96
N GLY A 310 17.43 -16.30 26.40
CA GLY A 310 17.73 -16.07 24.98
C GLY A 310 16.66 -16.63 24.04
N LEU A 311 15.39 -16.37 24.33
CA LEU A 311 14.25 -16.83 23.52
C LEU A 311 13.73 -15.71 22.60
N TRP A 312 13.11 -16.09 21.49
CA TRP A 312 12.31 -15.15 20.70
C TRP A 312 10.87 -15.19 21.22
N ILE A 313 10.35 -14.03 21.64
CA ILE A 313 8.99 -13.89 22.17
C ILE A 313 8.17 -13.08 21.17
N MET A 314 7.05 -13.61 20.70
CA MET A 314 6.12 -12.91 19.81
C MET A 314 4.78 -12.67 20.50
N LEU A 315 4.40 -11.41 20.70
CA LEU A 315 3.10 -11.03 21.25
C LEU A 315 2.21 -10.48 20.13
N GLN A 316 1.15 -11.22 19.81
CA GLN A 316 0.19 -10.83 18.79
C GLN A 316 -0.94 -9.97 19.39
N ASN A 317 -1.51 -9.08 18.58
CA ASN A 317 -2.72 -8.30 18.89
C ASN A 317 -2.58 -7.35 20.10
N CYS A 318 -1.43 -6.67 20.22
CA CYS A 318 -1.12 -5.73 21.30
C CYS A 318 -2.18 -4.62 21.48
N HIS A 319 -2.81 -4.20 20.38
CA HIS A 319 -3.91 -3.22 20.35
C HIS A 319 -5.13 -3.61 21.22
N LEU A 320 -5.34 -4.90 21.52
CA LEU A 320 -6.45 -5.38 22.36
C LEU A 320 -6.23 -5.17 23.86
N LEU A 321 -5.00 -4.90 24.31
CA LEU A 321 -4.67 -4.76 25.74
C LEU A 321 -3.81 -3.52 26.06
N PRO A 322 -4.21 -2.30 25.62
CA PRO A 322 -3.37 -1.10 25.68
C PRO A 322 -3.04 -0.64 27.10
N THR A 323 -3.86 -1.01 28.09
CA THR A 323 -3.58 -0.75 29.52
C THR A 323 -2.37 -1.54 30.02
N TRP A 324 -2.17 -2.78 29.54
CA TRP A 324 -1.01 -3.61 29.89
C TRP A 324 0.26 -3.20 29.13
N LEU A 325 0.16 -2.56 27.96
CA LEU A 325 1.34 -2.05 27.27
C LEU A 325 2.12 -1.01 28.12
N LYS A 326 1.44 -0.25 28.99
CA LYS A 326 2.08 0.63 30.00
C LYS A 326 2.81 -0.13 31.11
N THR A 327 2.57 -1.43 31.25
CA THR A 327 3.34 -2.35 32.10
C THR A 327 4.50 -2.97 31.29
N LEU A 328 4.28 -3.31 30.02
CA LEU A 328 5.33 -3.75 29.10
C LEU A 328 6.48 -2.73 29.00
N GLU A 329 6.15 -1.44 28.88
CA GLU A 329 7.11 -0.31 28.91
C GLU A 329 8.02 -0.39 30.16
N LYS A 330 7.43 -0.58 31.34
CA LYS A 330 8.12 -0.70 32.63
C LYS A 330 8.86 -2.03 32.82
N ILE A 331 8.52 -3.08 32.07
CA ILE A 331 9.24 -4.35 32.04
C ILE A 331 10.51 -4.16 31.20
N LEU A 332 10.38 -3.57 30.01
CA LEU A 332 11.51 -3.26 29.12
C LEU A 332 12.52 -2.29 29.77
N GLU A 333 12.07 -1.36 30.63
CA GLU A 333 12.96 -0.50 31.41
C GLU A 333 13.76 -1.23 32.50
N LYS A 334 13.25 -2.34 33.05
CA LYS A 334 13.95 -3.14 34.05
C LYS A 334 14.97 -4.10 33.42
N ILE A 335 14.74 -4.52 32.17
CA ILE A 335 15.59 -5.45 31.44
C ILE A 335 16.82 -4.71 30.90
N THR A 336 17.80 -4.48 31.79
CA THR A 336 19.02 -3.72 31.48
C THR A 336 20.11 -4.54 30.79
N LYS A 337 20.09 -5.87 30.96
CA LYS A 337 21.02 -6.82 30.32
C LYS A 337 20.30 -8.12 29.92
N PRO A 338 19.47 -8.10 28.87
CA PRO A 338 18.93 -9.33 28.28
C PRO A 338 20.04 -10.17 27.65
N HIS A 339 19.78 -11.47 27.48
CA HIS A 339 20.65 -12.38 26.73
C HIS A 339 20.72 -11.98 25.25
N HIS A 340 21.88 -12.01 24.61
CA HIS A 340 22.09 -11.52 23.23
C HIS A 340 21.14 -12.12 22.17
N ASP A 341 20.79 -13.41 22.32
CA ASP A 341 19.80 -14.10 21.46
C ASP A 341 18.34 -13.62 21.62
N PHE A 342 17.99 -12.92 22.71
CA PHE A 342 16.62 -12.51 22.99
C PHE A 342 16.10 -11.54 21.93
N ARG A 343 14.86 -11.75 21.45
CA ARG A 343 14.15 -10.78 20.60
C ARG A 343 12.67 -10.73 21.00
N LEU A 344 12.14 -9.52 21.09
CA LEU A 344 10.71 -9.28 21.31
C LEU A 344 10.08 -8.76 20.02
N TRP A 345 9.14 -9.54 19.49
CA TRP A 345 8.33 -9.22 18.32
C TRP A 345 6.91 -8.89 18.80
N LEU A 346 6.35 -7.78 18.35
CA LEU A 346 5.02 -7.30 18.75
C LEU A 346 4.19 -7.08 17.48
N THR A 347 2.95 -7.56 17.41
CA THR A 347 2.00 -7.17 16.35
C THR A 347 0.88 -6.29 16.91
N THR A 348 0.52 -5.25 16.18
CA THR A 348 -0.52 -4.30 16.57
C THR A 348 -1.21 -3.72 15.35
N GLU A 349 -2.51 -3.43 15.45
CA GLU A 349 -3.12 -2.43 14.57
C GLU A 349 -2.66 -1.03 15.03
N PRO A 350 -2.68 0.00 14.17
CA PRO A 350 -2.39 1.37 14.57
C PRO A 350 -3.34 1.84 15.68
N THR A 351 -2.79 2.36 16.79
CA THR A 351 -3.61 2.91 17.87
C THR A 351 -2.87 3.98 18.66
N ASP A 352 -3.50 5.15 18.84
CA ASP A 352 -2.92 6.28 19.58
C ASP A 352 -2.74 6.01 21.08
N ARG A 353 -3.25 4.86 21.56
CA ARG A 353 -3.11 4.37 22.95
C ARG A 353 -1.84 3.55 23.18
N PHE A 354 -1.05 3.27 22.13
CA PHE A 354 0.21 2.54 22.25
C PHE A 354 1.26 3.41 22.98
N PRO A 355 2.03 2.89 23.98
CA PRO A 355 2.94 3.72 24.76
C PRO A 355 4.11 4.27 23.95
N LEU A 356 4.35 5.57 24.06
CA LEU A 356 5.37 6.27 23.28
C LEU A 356 6.79 5.80 23.62
N GLY A 357 7.10 5.42 24.86
CA GLY A 357 8.45 4.93 25.22
C GLY A 357 8.78 3.57 24.60
N VAL A 358 7.77 2.73 24.35
CA VAL A 358 7.92 1.49 23.58
C VAL A 358 8.12 1.81 22.09
N LEU A 359 7.32 2.72 21.52
CA LEU A 359 7.48 3.17 20.13
C LEU A 359 8.86 3.78 19.90
N GLN A 360 9.26 4.78 20.69
CA GLN A 360 10.55 5.47 20.62
C GLN A 360 11.77 4.54 20.65
N ARG A 361 11.68 3.38 21.31
CA ARG A 361 12.76 2.38 21.43
C ARG A 361 12.62 1.19 20.48
N SER A 362 11.55 1.16 19.67
CA SER A 362 11.27 0.05 18.75
C SER A 362 11.67 0.32 17.30
N LEU A 363 12.02 -0.75 16.60
CA LEU A 363 12.06 -0.84 15.14
C LEU A 363 10.63 -1.07 14.64
N LYS A 364 10.06 -0.11 13.92
CA LYS A 364 8.69 -0.20 13.36
C LYS A 364 8.75 -0.83 11.97
N VAL A 365 7.76 -1.67 11.69
CA VAL A 365 7.58 -2.32 10.40
C VAL A 365 6.10 -2.28 10.05
N VAL A 366 5.72 -1.59 8.98
CA VAL A 366 4.36 -1.61 8.44
C VAL A 366 4.24 -2.74 7.43
N THR A 367 3.23 -3.59 7.58
CA THR A 367 2.97 -4.72 6.67
C THR A 367 1.78 -4.41 5.75
N GLU A 368 2.06 -3.78 4.61
CA GLU A 368 1.09 -3.44 3.56
C GLU A 368 1.54 -3.99 2.19
N PRO A 369 0.59 -4.28 1.27
CA PRO A 369 0.89 -4.42 -0.15
C PRO A 369 1.32 -3.05 -0.71
N PRO A 370 2.46 -2.95 -1.42
CA PRO A 370 3.02 -1.65 -1.83
C PRO A 370 2.20 -0.95 -2.91
N ASN A 371 2.34 0.37 -3.00
CA ASN A 371 1.61 1.15 -4.00
C ASN A 371 2.24 1.03 -5.40
N GLY A 372 1.60 0.27 -6.31
CA GLY A 372 1.89 0.25 -7.75
C GLY A 372 2.10 -1.17 -8.27
N LEU A 373 1.61 -1.47 -9.48
CA LEU A 373 1.72 -2.79 -10.11
C LEU A 373 3.16 -3.35 -10.07
N LYS A 374 4.15 -2.53 -10.47
CA LYS A 374 5.58 -2.87 -10.43
C LYS A 374 6.02 -3.32 -9.03
N LEU A 375 5.61 -2.59 -8.00
CA LEU A 375 6.01 -2.86 -6.62
C LEU A 375 5.29 -4.10 -6.06
N ASN A 376 4.00 -4.29 -6.37
CA ASN A 376 3.23 -5.48 -5.96
C ASN A 376 3.76 -6.76 -6.62
N MET A 377 4.02 -6.72 -7.93
CA MET A 377 4.65 -7.85 -8.63
C MET A 377 6.05 -8.14 -8.07
N ARG A 378 6.87 -7.11 -7.81
CA ARG A 378 8.20 -7.27 -7.19
C ARG A 378 8.12 -7.87 -5.78
N GLN A 379 7.18 -7.43 -4.94
CA GLN A 379 6.99 -7.96 -3.59
C GLN A 379 6.49 -9.42 -3.61
N SER A 380 5.67 -9.78 -4.58
CA SER A 380 5.22 -11.17 -4.79
C SER A 380 6.39 -12.05 -5.25
N TYR A 381 7.12 -11.63 -6.29
CA TYR A 381 8.25 -12.39 -6.86
C TYR A 381 9.49 -12.46 -5.96
N SER A 382 9.70 -11.51 -5.05
CA SER A 382 10.84 -11.56 -4.12
C SER A 382 10.78 -12.77 -3.18
N LYS A 383 9.56 -13.25 -2.86
CA LYS A 383 9.29 -14.39 -1.97
C LYS A 383 9.42 -15.76 -2.65
N ILE A 384 9.33 -15.80 -3.99
CA ILE A 384 9.43 -17.03 -4.79
C ILE A 384 10.91 -17.32 -5.08
N THR A 385 11.41 -18.53 -4.81
CA THR A 385 12.77 -18.95 -5.19
C THR A 385 12.79 -19.69 -6.54
N GLU A 386 13.97 -19.91 -7.10
CA GLU A 386 14.11 -20.71 -8.34
C GLU A 386 13.68 -22.16 -8.12
N ASP A 387 13.87 -22.71 -6.91
CA ASP A 387 13.45 -24.06 -6.51
C ASP A 387 11.92 -24.20 -6.61
N VAL A 388 11.17 -23.23 -6.08
CA VAL A 388 9.70 -23.19 -6.17
C VAL A 388 9.21 -23.06 -7.64
N LEU A 389 10.03 -22.49 -8.53
CA LEU A 389 9.77 -22.46 -9.98
C LEU A 389 10.25 -23.73 -10.71
N ALA A 390 10.95 -24.64 -10.05
CA ALA A 390 11.41 -25.92 -10.56
C ALA A 390 10.60 -27.12 -10.02
N ASP A 391 9.90 -26.96 -8.88
CA ASP A 391 9.02 -27.97 -8.26
C ASP A 391 7.96 -28.56 -9.21
N CYS A 392 7.48 -27.77 -10.19
CA CYS A 392 6.53 -28.22 -11.21
C CYS A 392 7.24 -28.44 -12.56
N PRO A 393 7.20 -29.65 -13.15
CA PRO A 393 7.90 -29.97 -14.40
C PRO A 393 7.25 -29.35 -15.64
N HIS A 394 5.98 -28.97 -15.56
CA HIS A 394 5.19 -28.50 -16.70
C HIS A 394 5.63 -27.11 -17.18
N THR A 395 6.00 -26.98 -18.45
CA THR A 395 6.59 -25.76 -19.06
C THR A 395 5.76 -24.48 -18.87
N ALA A 396 4.43 -24.60 -18.95
CA ALA A 396 3.49 -23.49 -18.74
C ALA A 396 3.47 -22.90 -17.31
N PHE A 397 4.03 -23.60 -16.30
CA PHE A 397 3.96 -23.15 -14.91
C PHE A 397 4.64 -21.79 -14.70
N ARG A 398 5.87 -21.60 -15.21
CA ARG A 398 6.63 -20.36 -15.00
C ARG A 398 5.96 -19.12 -15.63
N PRO A 399 5.46 -19.17 -16.88
CA PRO A 399 4.57 -18.15 -17.42
C PRO A 399 3.31 -17.91 -16.58
N LEU A 400 2.66 -18.97 -16.08
CA LEU A 400 1.42 -18.84 -15.31
C LEU A 400 1.62 -18.25 -13.90
N VAL A 401 2.78 -18.44 -13.27
CA VAL A 401 3.13 -17.71 -12.04
C VAL A 401 3.27 -16.21 -12.32
N TYR A 402 3.79 -15.81 -13.48
CA TYR A 402 3.88 -14.40 -13.88
C TYR A 402 2.50 -13.78 -14.09
N VAL A 403 1.65 -14.48 -14.83
CA VAL A 403 0.25 -14.10 -15.08
C VAL A 403 -0.54 -13.99 -13.78
N LEU A 404 -0.38 -14.95 -12.85
CA LEU A 404 -1.03 -14.91 -11.54
C LEU A 404 -0.53 -13.74 -10.67
N ALA A 405 0.77 -13.43 -10.69
CA ALA A 405 1.32 -12.29 -9.95
C ALA A 405 0.84 -10.95 -10.54
N PHE A 406 0.71 -10.86 -11.87
CA PHE A 406 0.13 -9.71 -12.55
C PHE A 406 -1.35 -9.53 -12.15
N PHE A 407 -2.14 -10.60 -12.22
CA PHE A 407 -3.53 -10.62 -11.76
C PHE A 407 -3.66 -10.18 -10.30
N HIS A 408 -2.86 -10.75 -9.39
CA HIS A 408 -2.89 -10.42 -7.96
C HIS A 408 -2.61 -8.93 -7.72
N ALA A 409 -1.60 -8.39 -8.40
CA ALA A 409 -1.26 -6.98 -8.33
C ALA A 409 -2.39 -6.09 -8.91
N VAL A 410 -3.03 -6.47 -10.02
CA VAL A 410 -4.18 -5.72 -10.58
C VAL A 410 -5.37 -5.68 -9.63
N VAL A 411 -5.77 -6.81 -9.01
CA VAL A 411 -6.93 -6.83 -8.10
C VAL A 411 -6.68 -6.05 -6.80
N GLN A 412 -5.43 -6.00 -6.34
CA GLN A 412 -5.01 -5.14 -5.23
C GLN A 412 -5.01 -3.65 -5.64
N GLU A 413 -4.39 -3.30 -6.76
CA GLU A 413 -4.31 -1.92 -7.27
C GLU A 413 -5.70 -1.32 -7.51
N ARG A 414 -6.67 -2.11 -8.01
CA ARG A 414 -8.06 -1.66 -8.20
C ARG A 414 -8.67 -1.05 -6.94
N ARG A 415 -8.32 -1.52 -5.73
CA ARG A 415 -8.83 -1.00 -4.45
C ARG A 415 -8.60 0.51 -4.28
N LYS A 416 -7.55 1.07 -4.89
CA LYS A 416 -7.21 2.50 -4.82
C LYS A 416 -8.29 3.42 -5.37
N TYR A 417 -9.02 2.98 -6.39
CA TYR A 417 -10.08 3.75 -7.05
C TYR A 417 -11.42 3.69 -6.28
N GLY A 418 -11.43 3.11 -5.06
CA GLY A 418 -12.62 2.97 -4.23
C GLY A 418 -13.75 2.29 -4.98
N LYS A 419 -14.95 2.88 -4.96
CA LYS A 419 -16.16 2.36 -5.60
C LYS A 419 -16.09 2.21 -7.13
N LEU A 420 -15.11 2.81 -7.80
CA LEU A 420 -14.88 2.58 -9.24
C LEU A 420 -14.02 1.32 -9.48
N GLY A 421 -13.22 0.92 -8.50
CA GLY A 421 -12.41 -0.29 -8.52
C GLY A 421 -13.13 -1.53 -7.99
N TRP A 422 -13.79 -1.40 -6.84
CA TRP A 422 -14.62 -2.44 -6.22
C TRP A 422 -15.77 -1.79 -5.44
N ASN A 423 -16.99 -2.33 -5.54
CA ASN A 423 -18.15 -1.84 -4.77
C ASN A 423 -17.91 -1.96 -3.25
N VAL A 424 -17.22 -3.03 -2.84
CA VAL A 424 -16.78 -3.30 -1.45
C VAL A 424 -15.25 -3.44 -1.39
N PRO A 425 -14.54 -2.83 -0.41
CA PRO A 425 -13.08 -2.80 -0.40
C PRO A 425 -12.45 -4.10 0.14
N TYR A 426 -12.36 -5.14 -0.69
CA TYR A 426 -11.79 -6.45 -0.33
C TYR A 426 -10.30 -6.41 0.04
N ASP A 427 -9.91 -7.22 1.03
CA ASP A 427 -8.53 -7.48 1.43
C ASP A 427 -7.97 -8.73 0.72
N PHE A 428 -7.50 -8.59 -0.52
CA PHE A 428 -6.74 -9.65 -1.21
C PHE A 428 -5.30 -9.71 -0.70
N ASN A 429 -4.84 -10.88 -0.24
CA ASN A 429 -3.57 -11.02 0.45
C ASN A 429 -2.66 -12.13 -0.14
N GLU A 430 -1.43 -12.19 0.39
CA GLU A 430 -0.39 -13.15 -0.01
C GLU A 430 -0.86 -14.63 0.05
N THR A 431 -1.79 -14.97 0.95
CA THR A 431 -2.26 -16.37 1.06
C THR A 431 -3.14 -16.77 -0.12
N ASP A 432 -3.90 -15.84 -0.71
CA ASP A 432 -4.67 -16.09 -1.93
C ASP A 432 -3.74 -16.44 -3.09
N PHE A 433 -2.67 -15.65 -3.24
CA PHE A 433 -1.66 -15.82 -4.27
C PHE A 433 -0.89 -17.14 -4.10
N ARG A 434 -0.37 -17.42 -2.89
CA ARG A 434 0.43 -18.63 -2.63
C ARG A 434 -0.39 -19.91 -2.75
N ILE A 435 -1.67 -19.91 -2.32
CA ILE A 435 -2.56 -21.07 -2.52
C ILE A 435 -2.91 -21.22 -4.00
N SER A 436 -3.21 -20.13 -4.71
CA SER A 436 -3.47 -20.19 -6.16
C SER A 436 -2.26 -20.70 -6.95
N MET A 437 -1.03 -20.31 -6.60
CA MET A 437 0.21 -20.83 -7.18
C MET A 437 0.37 -22.34 -6.92
N ALA A 438 0.09 -22.80 -5.68
CA ALA A 438 0.13 -24.21 -5.33
C ALA A 438 -0.95 -25.03 -6.07
N LEU A 439 -2.13 -24.45 -6.32
CA LEU A 439 -3.18 -25.07 -7.13
C LEU A 439 -2.74 -25.20 -8.60
N ILE A 440 -2.17 -24.16 -9.22
CA ILE A 440 -1.63 -24.25 -10.59
C ILE A 440 -0.56 -25.35 -10.66
N SER A 441 0.40 -25.37 -9.74
CA SER A 441 1.44 -26.41 -9.66
C SER A 441 0.82 -27.82 -9.55
N THR A 442 -0.16 -28.00 -8.65
CA THR A 442 -0.83 -29.30 -8.42
C THR A 442 -1.56 -29.82 -9.66
N TYR A 443 -2.26 -28.94 -10.40
CA TYR A 443 -3.02 -29.36 -11.58
C TYR A 443 -2.17 -29.52 -12.84
N LEU A 444 -1.14 -28.69 -13.02
CA LEU A 444 -0.19 -28.85 -14.13
C LEU A 444 0.71 -30.08 -13.95
N THR A 445 1.11 -30.39 -12.72
CA THR A 445 1.86 -31.64 -12.44
C THR A 445 1.00 -32.87 -12.73
N LYS A 446 -0.29 -32.85 -12.38
CA LYS A 446 -1.22 -33.94 -12.75
C LYS A 446 -1.41 -34.10 -14.25
N ALA A 447 -1.52 -33.00 -15.00
CA ALA A 447 -1.60 -33.04 -16.47
C ALA A 447 -0.31 -33.63 -17.07
N TRP A 448 0.86 -33.21 -16.56
CA TRP A 448 2.16 -33.75 -16.95
C TRP A 448 2.29 -35.25 -16.67
N ASP A 449 1.90 -35.71 -15.47
CA ASP A 449 1.93 -37.12 -15.07
C ASP A 449 0.95 -37.99 -15.89
N ALA A 450 -0.19 -37.41 -16.31
CA ALA A 450 -1.17 -38.04 -17.18
C ALA A 450 -0.78 -38.02 -18.67
N GLN A 451 0.22 -37.22 -19.05
CA GLN A 451 0.58 -36.87 -20.42
C GLN A 451 -0.55 -36.16 -21.21
N ASP A 452 -1.37 -35.37 -20.50
CA ASP A 452 -2.39 -34.50 -21.10
C ASP A 452 -1.74 -33.20 -21.63
N ASP A 453 -1.72 -33.00 -22.96
CA ASP A 453 -1.28 -31.75 -23.59
C ASP A 453 -2.19 -30.53 -23.27
N LEU A 454 -3.39 -30.77 -22.72
CA LEU A 454 -4.42 -29.76 -22.49
C LEU A 454 -4.41 -29.24 -21.04
N ILE A 455 -4.15 -27.95 -20.89
CA ILE A 455 -4.22 -27.27 -19.58
C ILE A 455 -5.69 -27.22 -19.11
N PRO A 456 -6.01 -27.63 -17.86
CA PRO A 456 -7.39 -27.72 -17.37
C PRO A 456 -7.97 -26.35 -16.96
N TRP A 457 -8.08 -25.42 -17.92
CA TRP A 457 -8.46 -24.02 -17.70
C TRP A 457 -9.77 -23.83 -16.93
N GLY A 458 -10.82 -24.59 -17.25
CA GLY A 458 -12.09 -24.51 -16.53
C GLY A 458 -11.94 -24.78 -15.03
N THR A 459 -11.10 -25.74 -14.66
CA THR A 459 -10.77 -26.05 -13.27
C THR A 459 -9.90 -24.97 -12.64
N LEU A 460 -8.88 -24.47 -13.35
CA LEU A 460 -8.00 -23.41 -12.84
C LEU A 460 -8.75 -22.09 -12.62
N ARG A 461 -9.55 -21.64 -13.59
CA ARG A 461 -10.34 -20.41 -13.49
C ARG A 461 -11.44 -20.51 -12.43
N TYR A 462 -12.10 -21.66 -12.29
CA TYR A 462 -13.04 -21.90 -11.19
C TYR A 462 -12.35 -21.85 -9.82
N LEU A 463 -11.24 -22.57 -9.64
CA LEU A 463 -10.58 -22.63 -8.33
C LEU A 463 -9.96 -21.29 -7.93
N ILE A 464 -9.30 -20.58 -8.86
CA ILE A 464 -8.71 -19.26 -8.57
C ILE A 464 -9.81 -18.19 -8.43
N GLY A 465 -10.77 -18.17 -9.35
CA GLY A 465 -11.77 -17.10 -9.48
C GLY A 465 -13.00 -17.26 -8.59
N GLU A 466 -13.63 -18.43 -8.57
CA GLU A 466 -14.85 -18.65 -7.78
C GLU A 466 -14.54 -19.03 -6.33
N ALA A 467 -13.54 -19.91 -6.11
CA ALA A 467 -13.24 -20.45 -4.79
C ALA A 467 -12.23 -19.62 -3.99
N MET A 468 -11.06 -19.28 -4.55
CA MET A 468 -10.01 -18.54 -3.83
C MET A 468 -10.32 -17.04 -3.72
N TYR A 469 -10.14 -16.28 -4.81
CA TYR A 469 -10.38 -14.83 -4.79
C TYR A 469 -11.88 -14.53 -4.64
N GLY A 470 -12.74 -15.30 -5.31
CA GLY A 470 -14.21 -15.23 -5.15
C GLY A 470 -14.72 -15.64 -3.77
N GLY A 471 -13.91 -16.33 -2.95
CA GLY A 471 -14.22 -16.56 -1.55
C GLY A 471 -14.25 -15.29 -0.70
N ARG A 472 -13.59 -14.21 -1.17
CA ARG A 472 -13.60 -12.87 -0.52
C ARG A 472 -14.63 -11.92 -1.10
N VAL A 473 -15.06 -12.13 -2.35
CA VAL A 473 -15.91 -11.19 -3.08
C VAL A 473 -17.39 -11.47 -2.85
N SER A 474 -18.02 -10.59 -2.07
CA SER A 474 -19.41 -10.69 -1.63
C SER A 474 -20.43 -10.08 -2.59
N ASP A 475 -20.05 -9.04 -3.36
CA ASP A 475 -20.95 -8.42 -4.35
C ASP A 475 -20.92 -9.17 -5.70
N SER A 476 -22.08 -9.30 -6.33
CA SER A 476 -22.23 -10.02 -7.60
C SER A 476 -21.62 -9.28 -8.81
N TYR A 477 -21.57 -7.95 -8.80
CA TYR A 477 -20.94 -7.19 -9.90
C TYR A 477 -19.42 -7.22 -9.77
N ASP A 478 -18.89 -7.05 -8.56
CA ASP A 478 -17.47 -7.28 -8.26
C ASP A 478 -17.05 -8.71 -8.63
N ARG A 479 -17.87 -9.72 -8.31
CA ARG A 479 -17.59 -11.13 -8.65
C ARG A 479 -17.50 -11.33 -10.16
N ARG A 480 -18.42 -10.73 -10.92
CA ARG A 480 -18.37 -10.73 -12.40
C ARG A 480 -17.08 -10.06 -12.91
N ILE A 481 -16.69 -8.91 -12.36
CA ILE A 481 -15.44 -8.22 -12.74
C ILE A 481 -14.22 -9.12 -12.49
N LEU A 482 -14.15 -9.76 -11.32
CA LEU A 482 -13.08 -10.69 -10.95
C LEU A 482 -12.96 -11.87 -11.94
N ILE A 483 -14.09 -12.48 -12.30
CA ILE A 483 -14.15 -13.60 -13.25
C ILE A 483 -13.71 -13.13 -14.64
N THR A 484 -14.20 -11.99 -15.14
CA THR A 484 -13.77 -11.42 -16.43
C THR A 484 -12.26 -11.26 -16.50
N TYR A 485 -11.61 -10.72 -15.45
CA TYR A 485 -10.15 -10.61 -15.42
C TYR A 485 -9.42 -11.96 -15.50
N LEU A 486 -10.02 -13.05 -15.01
CA LEU A 486 -9.43 -14.39 -15.10
C LEU A 486 -9.71 -15.07 -16.43
N ASP A 487 -10.87 -14.86 -17.06
CA ASP A 487 -11.10 -15.30 -18.44
C ASP A 487 -10.16 -14.57 -19.44
N GLU A 488 -9.94 -13.26 -19.26
CA GLU A 488 -9.03 -12.44 -20.07
C GLU A 488 -7.54 -12.73 -19.82
N TYR A 489 -7.17 -13.27 -18.65
CA TYR A 489 -5.77 -13.55 -18.29
C TYR A 489 -5.39 -15.05 -18.27
N LEU A 490 -6.32 -16.01 -18.31
CA LEU A 490 -6.00 -17.45 -18.20
C LEU A 490 -6.66 -18.30 -19.31
N GLY A 491 -5.95 -18.52 -20.41
CA GLY A 491 -6.37 -19.43 -21.48
C GLY A 491 -5.24 -19.78 -22.45
N ASP A 492 -5.52 -20.65 -23.43
CA ASP A 492 -4.51 -21.14 -24.40
C ASP A 492 -3.88 -20.01 -25.25
N PHE A 493 -4.58 -18.89 -25.40
CA PHE A 493 -4.09 -17.68 -26.08
C PHE A 493 -2.79 -17.12 -25.47
N LEU A 494 -2.48 -17.42 -24.21
CA LEU A 494 -1.20 -17.05 -23.57
C LEU A 494 0.01 -17.68 -24.27
N PHE A 495 -0.20 -18.75 -25.05
CA PHE A 495 0.82 -19.53 -25.72
C PHE A 495 0.72 -19.49 -27.26
N ASP A 496 -0.17 -18.65 -27.83
CA ASP A 496 -0.28 -18.49 -29.27
C ASP A 496 0.92 -17.71 -29.85
N THR A 497 1.63 -18.34 -30.79
CA THR A 497 2.76 -17.75 -31.51
C THR A 497 2.35 -16.84 -32.68
N PHE A 498 1.09 -16.92 -33.14
CA PHE A 498 0.55 -16.12 -34.24
C PHE A 498 -0.15 -14.85 -33.74
N GLN A 499 -0.79 -14.89 -32.57
CA GLN A 499 -1.34 -13.72 -31.88
C GLN A 499 -0.78 -13.62 -30.44
N PRO A 500 0.44 -13.08 -30.27
CA PRO A 500 1.06 -12.96 -28.95
C PRO A 500 0.21 -12.17 -27.96
N PHE A 501 -0.03 -12.75 -26.78
CA PHE A 501 -0.80 -12.08 -25.73
C PHE A 501 -0.04 -10.91 -25.09
N HIS A 502 -0.73 -9.78 -24.96
CA HIS A 502 -0.27 -8.59 -24.27
C HIS A 502 -1.28 -8.17 -23.19
N PHE A 503 -0.85 -8.02 -21.93
CA PHE A 503 -1.69 -7.45 -20.87
C PHE A 503 -2.04 -5.97 -21.16
N TYR A 504 -1.16 -5.28 -21.89
CA TYR A 504 -1.35 -3.92 -22.36
C TYR A 504 -0.53 -3.67 -23.62
N ALA A 505 -1.08 -2.94 -24.59
CA ALA A 505 -0.33 -2.42 -25.73
C ALA A 505 -0.85 -1.03 -26.12
N CYS A 506 0.06 -0.07 -26.27
CA CYS A 506 -0.15 1.18 -27.00
C CYS A 506 1.01 1.37 -28.01
N LYS A 507 1.13 2.54 -28.62
CA LYS A 507 2.21 2.84 -29.60
C LYS A 507 3.60 2.83 -28.95
N ASP A 508 3.67 3.30 -27.71
CA ASP A 508 4.90 3.68 -27.03
C ASP A 508 5.33 2.64 -25.97
N TYR A 509 4.39 1.81 -25.52
CA TYR A 509 4.65 0.81 -24.49
C TYR A 509 3.77 -0.45 -24.60
N VAL A 510 4.37 -1.62 -24.35
CA VAL A 510 3.71 -2.94 -24.43
C VAL A 510 4.14 -3.80 -23.23
N ILE A 511 3.16 -4.38 -22.53
CA ILE A 511 3.35 -5.34 -21.45
C ILE A 511 2.99 -6.73 -21.95
N SER A 512 3.98 -7.61 -22.02
CA SER A 512 3.86 -9.00 -22.51
C SER A 512 4.26 -10.00 -21.42
N ILE A 513 3.94 -11.27 -21.62
CA ILE A 513 4.51 -12.35 -20.82
C ILE A 513 6.00 -12.51 -21.21
N PRO A 514 6.94 -12.59 -20.24
CA PRO A 514 8.34 -12.84 -20.54
C PRO A 514 8.57 -14.24 -21.10
N ALA A 515 9.57 -14.39 -21.98
CA ALA A 515 10.00 -15.70 -22.48
C ALA A 515 10.35 -16.65 -21.32
N SER A 516 9.98 -17.93 -21.45
CA SER A 516 10.19 -18.90 -20.38
C SER A 516 11.68 -19.12 -20.09
N GLY A 517 12.05 -19.11 -18.81
CA GLY A 517 13.45 -19.12 -18.38
C GLY A 517 13.59 -19.12 -16.84
N PRO A 518 14.80 -18.83 -16.32
CA PRO A 518 15.02 -18.68 -14.88
C PRO A 518 14.31 -17.44 -14.33
N ARG A 519 14.09 -17.41 -13.00
CA ARG A 519 13.50 -16.31 -12.22
C ARG A 519 13.97 -14.92 -12.65
N ASP A 520 15.26 -14.77 -12.94
CA ASP A 520 15.89 -13.51 -13.34
C ASP A 520 15.31 -12.90 -14.63
N VAL A 521 14.74 -13.71 -15.53
CA VAL A 521 14.06 -13.20 -16.73
C VAL A 521 12.77 -12.48 -16.35
N TYR A 522 11.97 -13.09 -15.47
CA TYR A 522 10.74 -12.50 -14.94
C TYR A 522 11.02 -11.27 -14.07
N LEU A 523 12.05 -11.32 -13.23
CA LEU A 523 12.50 -10.17 -12.44
C LEU A 523 12.92 -9.00 -13.33
N LYS A 524 13.72 -9.23 -14.38
CA LYS A 524 14.11 -8.18 -15.34
C LYS A 524 12.92 -7.56 -16.05
N ALA A 525 11.89 -8.35 -16.37
CA ALA A 525 10.65 -7.83 -16.95
C ALA A 525 9.84 -6.98 -15.96
N ILE A 526 9.77 -7.38 -14.68
CA ILE A 526 9.15 -6.56 -13.62
C ILE A 526 9.93 -5.25 -13.45
N GLU A 527 11.27 -5.29 -13.47
CA GLU A 527 12.10 -4.08 -13.42
C GLU A 527 11.95 -3.17 -14.65
N ALA A 528 11.56 -3.71 -15.80
CA ALA A 528 11.24 -2.97 -17.01
C ALA A 528 9.82 -2.38 -17.05
N LEU A 529 8.99 -2.60 -16.03
CA LEU A 529 7.70 -1.92 -15.90
C LEU A 529 7.89 -0.42 -15.55
N PRO A 530 7.07 0.51 -16.09
CA PRO A 530 7.08 1.91 -15.65
C PRO A 530 6.61 2.02 -14.20
N LEU A 531 7.11 3.02 -13.47
CA LEU A 531 6.69 3.28 -12.09
C LEU A 531 5.32 3.92 -12.00
N VAL A 532 5.05 4.90 -12.87
CA VAL A 532 3.78 5.60 -12.96
C VAL A 532 2.90 4.83 -13.95
N GLN A 533 1.69 4.47 -13.52
CA GLN A 533 0.76 3.65 -14.31
C GLN A 533 -0.67 4.12 -14.08
N VAL A 534 -1.16 4.97 -14.96
CA VAL A 534 -2.53 5.52 -14.92
C VAL A 534 -3.56 4.48 -15.40
N TRP A 535 -3.16 3.74 -16.43
CA TRP A 535 -4.02 2.97 -17.34
C TRP A 535 -4.47 1.57 -16.85
N LEU A 536 -3.79 1.00 -15.86
CA LEU A 536 -3.78 -0.45 -15.63
C LEU A 536 -4.89 -0.98 -14.70
N GLY A 537 -5.72 -0.09 -14.15
CA GLY A 537 -6.95 -0.48 -13.44
C GLY A 537 -8.07 -1.01 -14.35
N GLY A 538 -7.91 -1.01 -15.69
CA GLY A 538 -9.00 -1.27 -16.64
C GLY A 538 -10.08 -0.17 -16.67
N LEU A 539 -9.79 0.94 -16.00
CA LEU A 539 -10.61 2.12 -15.83
C LEU A 539 -9.96 3.24 -16.66
N GLY A 540 -10.77 4.08 -17.32
CA GLY A 540 -10.26 5.15 -18.18
C GLY A 540 -9.53 6.25 -17.40
N ALA A 541 -8.70 7.02 -18.12
CA ALA A 541 -7.88 8.13 -17.64
C ALA A 541 -8.56 9.04 -16.60
N GLY A 542 -9.83 9.39 -16.82
CA GLY A 542 -10.62 10.29 -15.97
C GLY A 542 -10.90 9.77 -14.55
N VAL A 543 -10.50 8.55 -14.18
CA VAL A 543 -10.74 7.96 -12.86
C VAL A 543 -9.76 8.43 -11.78
N THR A 544 -8.68 9.13 -12.13
CA THR A 544 -7.90 9.94 -11.17
C THR A 544 -8.63 11.21 -10.74
N CYS A 545 -9.49 11.76 -11.60
CA CYS A 545 -10.38 12.87 -11.28
C CYS A 545 -11.57 12.40 -10.43
N LYS A 546 -12.01 13.25 -9.48
CA LYS A 546 -13.17 12.95 -8.63
C LYS A 546 -14.48 12.96 -9.42
N GLY A 547 -14.83 11.81 -9.99
CA GLY A 547 -16.19 11.46 -10.36
C GLY A 547 -16.72 12.07 -11.65
N THR A 548 -16.40 11.45 -12.78
CA THR A 548 -17.35 11.17 -13.87
C THR A 548 -16.89 9.91 -14.59
N VAL A 549 -17.83 9.08 -15.07
CA VAL A 549 -17.54 7.79 -15.72
C VAL A 549 -17.30 8.00 -17.22
N LEU A 550 -16.23 7.40 -17.76
CA LEU A 550 -16.27 6.87 -19.13
C LEU A 550 -15.34 5.65 -19.29
N PHE A 551 -15.83 4.65 -20.00
CA PHE A 551 -15.05 3.50 -20.48
C PHE A 551 -14.47 3.85 -21.86
N ASP A 552 -13.15 3.86 -22.03
CA ASP A 552 -12.51 4.03 -23.35
C ASP A 552 -11.68 2.82 -23.82
N LYS A 553 -11.87 1.65 -23.18
CA LYS A 553 -11.43 0.33 -23.71
C LYS A 553 -12.55 -0.50 -24.34
N MET A 554 -13.72 0.10 -24.59
CA MET A 554 -14.80 -0.50 -25.41
C MET A 554 -15.03 0.22 -26.76
N ARG A 555 -14.10 1.09 -27.19
CA ARG A 555 -14.09 1.64 -28.55
C ARG A 555 -13.57 0.62 -29.57
N LEU A 556 -14.47 -0.28 -30.02
CA LEU A 556 -14.52 -0.88 -31.36
C LEU A 556 -13.18 -1.26 -32.04
N GLY A 557 -12.29 -1.94 -31.32
CA GLY A 557 -11.10 -2.58 -31.89
C GLY A 557 -11.43 -3.92 -32.55
N HIS A 558 -11.96 -3.90 -33.78
CA HIS A 558 -12.13 -5.05 -34.69
C HIS A 558 -12.38 -6.45 -34.07
N LEU A 559 -13.49 -6.60 -33.35
CA LEU A 559 -14.05 -7.92 -33.04
C LEU A 559 -14.55 -8.61 -34.32
N THR A 560 -13.66 -9.30 -35.01
CA THR A 560 -14.00 -10.20 -36.12
C THR A 560 -14.65 -11.46 -35.54
N MET A 561 -15.98 -11.44 -35.40
CA MET A 561 -16.77 -12.62 -35.07
C MET A 561 -16.64 -13.67 -36.18
N HIS A 562 -15.65 -14.57 -36.05
CA HIS A 562 -15.54 -15.77 -36.87
C HIS A 562 -16.59 -16.81 -36.45
N THR A 563 -17.83 -16.56 -36.83
CA THR A 563 -18.85 -17.61 -36.91
C THR A 563 -18.41 -18.63 -37.98
N ARG A 564 -18.49 -19.92 -37.65
CA ARG A 564 -18.25 -21.01 -38.61
C ARG A 564 -19.46 -21.15 -39.56
N GLU A 565 -19.68 -20.21 -40.47
CA GLU A 565 -20.50 -20.42 -41.67
C GLU A 565 -20.41 -19.26 -42.69
N GLY A 566 -20.57 -19.61 -43.98
CA GLY A 566 -20.86 -18.77 -45.15
C GLY A 566 -20.49 -17.27 -45.19
N ARG A 567 -19.57 -16.88 -46.09
CA ARG A 567 -19.51 -15.50 -46.60
C ARG A 567 -20.69 -15.21 -47.54
N PHE A 568 -21.44 -14.14 -47.30
CA PHE A 568 -22.32 -13.50 -48.29
C PHE A 568 -22.14 -11.97 -48.26
N PRO A 569 -22.12 -11.28 -49.41
CA PRO A 569 -22.06 -9.82 -49.48
C PRO A 569 -23.45 -9.18 -49.38
N ILE A 570 -23.53 -7.99 -48.77
CA ILE A 570 -24.73 -7.13 -48.77
C ILE A 570 -24.31 -5.73 -49.31
N PRO A 571 -25.12 -5.04 -50.14
CA PRO A 571 -24.63 -3.94 -50.95
C PRO A 571 -24.46 -2.60 -50.22
N SER A 572 -23.58 -1.76 -50.76
CA SER A 572 -23.34 -0.39 -50.30
C SER A 572 -24.43 0.59 -50.77
N GLN A 573 -25.50 0.77 -49.99
CA GLN A 573 -26.34 1.98 -50.05
C GLN A 573 -27.26 2.13 -48.83
N LEU A 574 -27.01 3.15 -48.00
CA LEU A 574 -28.02 3.92 -47.26
C LEU A 574 -27.37 5.16 -46.65
N ASN A 575 -27.97 6.34 -46.87
CA ASN A 575 -27.42 7.62 -46.42
C ASN A 575 -27.96 8.04 -45.04
N THR A 576 -27.12 8.84 -44.38
CA THR A 576 -27.40 9.87 -43.36
C THR A 576 -28.88 10.12 -42.99
N ALA A 577 -29.31 9.57 -41.86
CA ALA A 577 -30.45 10.05 -41.07
C ALA A 577 -30.38 9.51 -39.62
N TRP A 578 -31.16 10.10 -38.70
CA TRP A 578 -31.48 9.57 -37.36
C TRP A 578 -30.39 9.51 -36.25
N ILE A 579 -29.67 10.62 -35.97
CA ILE A 579 -29.35 11.01 -34.58
C ILE A 579 -29.49 12.54 -34.40
N VAL A 580 -30.73 13.02 -34.23
CA VAL A 580 -31.04 14.33 -33.62
C VAL A 580 -32.37 14.19 -32.88
N GLY A 581 -32.44 14.67 -31.64
CA GLY A 581 -33.70 14.91 -30.92
C GLY A 581 -33.93 14.05 -29.67
N CYS A 582 -33.45 14.54 -28.53
CA CYS A 582 -34.13 14.47 -27.22
C CYS A 582 -33.41 15.37 -26.20
N ASP A 583 -33.63 16.68 -26.31
CA ASP A 583 -33.57 17.59 -25.16
C ASP A 583 -34.38 18.87 -25.47
N LEU A 584 -34.71 19.65 -24.44
CA LEU A 584 -35.60 20.83 -24.47
C LEU A 584 -37.09 20.56 -24.80
N LEU A 585 -37.88 20.22 -23.76
CA LEU A 585 -39.24 20.77 -23.63
C LEU A 585 -39.55 21.02 -22.14
N THR A 586 -39.41 22.27 -21.70
CA THR A 586 -39.85 22.73 -20.38
C THR A 586 -41.35 23.06 -20.37
N SER A 587 -41.98 22.91 -19.20
CA SER A 587 -43.44 22.98 -19.03
C SER A 587 -44.02 24.40 -19.18
N SER A 588 -45.20 24.50 -19.82
CA SER A 588 -46.11 25.64 -19.65
C SER A 588 -47.57 25.21 -19.90
N GLN A 589 -48.50 25.83 -19.18
CA GLN A 589 -49.96 25.70 -19.28
C GLN A 589 -50.61 24.31 -19.04
N ALA A 590 -50.89 24.01 -17.76
CA ALA A 590 -52.21 23.50 -17.33
C ALA A 590 -52.41 23.82 -15.84
N ALA A 591 -53.60 24.27 -15.44
CA ALA A 591 -53.96 24.48 -14.04
C ALA A 591 -55.08 23.50 -13.64
N GLY A 592 -54.97 22.86 -12.48
CA GLY A 592 -55.98 21.93 -11.98
C GLY A 592 -55.60 21.26 -10.66
N ASN A 593 -56.45 21.41 -9.65
CA ASN A 593 -56.25 20.88 -8.30
C ASN A 593 -56.16 19.34 -8.26
N SER A 594 -55.28 18.78 -7.43
CA SER A 594 -55.68 17.99 -6.24
C SER A 594 -54.48 17.46 -5.44
N ASN A 595 -54.70 17.17 -4.16
CA ASN A 595 -53.64 16.79 -3.22
C ASN A 595 -53.20 15.32 -3.38
N TRP A 596 -51.89 15.09 -3.48
CA TRP A 596 -51.24 13.89 -2.96
C TRP A 596 -49.97 14.27 -2.22
N ILE A 597 -49.94 13.97 -0.91
CA ILE A 597 -48.76 14.16 -0.06
C ILE A 597 -47.97 12.85 -0.10
N VAL A 598 -46.74 12.89 -0.60
CA VAL A 598 -45.77 11.80 -0.49
C VAL A 598 -44.51 12.37 0.18
N SER A 599 -44.18 11.85 1.35
CA SER A 599 -43.06 12.33 2.16
C SER A 599 -41.72 11.89 1.57
N PHE A 600 -40.78 12.83 1.42
CA PHE A 600 -39.37 12.51 1.32
C PHE A 600 -38.78 12.37 2.73
N GLU A 601 -38.43 11.14 3.13
CA GLU A 601 -37.66 10.91 4.35
C GLU A 601 -36.20 11.34 4.14
N VAL A 602 -35.84 12.48 4.73
CA VAL A 602 -34.44 12.93 4.80
C VAL A 602 -33.75 12.17 5.93
N PHE A 603 -32.92 11.19 5.56
CA PHE A 603 -32.09 10.44 6.51
C PHE A 603 -30.90 11.28 7.00
N THR A 604 -31.14 12.14 8.00
CA THR A 604 -30.11 12.86 8.76
C THR A 604 -30.09 12.40 10.22
N GLN A 605 -29.13 11.54 10.59
CA GLN A 605 -28.83 11.13 11.97
C GLN A 605 -27.42 10.50 12.06
N PHE A 606 -26.56 10.69 13.07
CA PHE A 606 -26.33 11.87 13.95
C PHE A 606 -24.89 11.79 14.59
N PRO A 607 -24.49 12.44 15.72
CA PRO A 607 -23.09 12.81 15.99
C PRO A 607 -22.32 11.81 16.91
N PRO A 608 -21.13 12.16 17.44
CA PRO A 608 -21.08 12.68 18.82
C PRO A 608 -20.05 13.84 19.00
N PRO A 609 -19.57 14.22 20.20
CA PRO A 609 -20.06 15.44 20.86
C PRO A 609 -19.00 16.54 21.05
N MET A 610 -19.43 17.81 21.04
CA MET A 610 -18.66 18.92 21.62
C MET A 610 -19.44 19.56 22.78
N SER A 611 -18.79 19.65 23.94
CA SER A 611 -19.24 20.48 25.06
C SER A 611 -18.69 21.90 24.90
N HIS A 612 -19.55 22.87 24.60
CA HIS A 612 -19.16 24.28 24.61
C HIS A 612 -18.96 24.79 26.03
N LEU A 613 -17.75 25.26 26.34
CA LEU A 613 -17.46 26.35 27.27
C LEU A 613 -16.22 27.10 26.75
N ASP A 614 -16.24 28.42 26.92
CA ASP A 614 -15.11 29.36 26.83
C ASP A 614 -14.29 29.44 25.52
N LEU A 615 -14.91 30.06 24.50
CA LEU A 615 -14.19 30.76 23.42
C LEU A 615 -13.74 32.16 23.92
N LEU A 616 -12.60 32.26 24.62
CA LEU A 616 -12.05 33.58 24.99
C LEU A 616 -10.53 33.65 25.28
N SER A 617 -9.69 33.20 24.33
CA SER A 617 -8.26 33.60 24.30
C SER A 617 -7.64 33.50 22.90
N LEU A 618 -7.56 34.62 22.19
CA LEU A 618 -6.75 34.78 20.98
C LEU A 618 -5.36 35.35 21.32
N PHE A 619 -4.41 35.15 20.41
CA PHE A 619 -3.01 35.62 20.40
C PHE A 619 -2.00 34.87 21.31
N PRO A 620 -0.84 34.46 20.75
CA PRO A 620 0.34 34.05 21.51
C PRO A 620 1.29 35.23 21.78
N PRO A 621 2.02 35.24 22.91
CA PRO A 621 3.14 36.17 23.11
C PRO A 621 4.44 35.61 22.52
N LEU A 622 5.03 36.34 21.57
CA LEU A 622 6.47 36.22 21.27
C LEU A 622 7.28 37.05 22.30
N PRO A 623 8.56 36.71 22.54
CA PRO A 623 9.28 37.16 23.73
C PRO A 623 9.95 38.52 23.57
N LEU A 624 10.25 39.18 24.69
CA LEU A 624 11.49 39.95 24.85
C LEU A 624 11.89 40.13 26.33
N SER A 625 13.10 40.64 26.52
CA SER A 625 13.98 40.55 27.68
C SER A 625 13.81 41.60 28.79
N HIS A 626 14.51 41.34 29.91
CA HIS A 626 15.14 42.27 30.87
C HIS A 626 14.40 42.73 32.15
N LEU A 627 15.25 42.98 33.16
CA LEU A 627 15.08 43.73 34.42
C LEU A 627 14.28 43.11 35.58
N ALA A 628 15.03 42.41 36.45
CA ALA A 628 15.20 42.66 37.89
C ALA A 628 14.00 43.08 38.78
N GLY A 629 13.80 42.37 39.90
CA GLY A 629 12.76 42.71 40.91
C GLY A 629 12.69 41.76 42.12
N SER A 630 13.74 41.75 42.92
CA SER A 630 13.94 41.06 44.22
C SER A 630 12.74 40.80 45.18
N LEU A 631 12.93 39.79 46.07
CA LEU A 631 12.47 39.64 47.48
C LEU A 631 11.45 38.52 47.86
N THR A 632 11.81 37.85 48.96
CA THR A 632 10.97 37.23 50.04
C THR A 632 9.93 36.14 49.72
N HIS A 633 10.38 34.88 49.83
CA HIS A 633 10.04 33.86 50.86
C HIS A 633 8.60 33.60 51.40
N PRO A 634 8.32 32.37 51.90
CA PRO A 634 6.97 31.82 52.24
C PRO A 634 6.65 31.98 53.76
N PRO A 635 5.72 31.24 54.43
CA PRO A 635 4.75 30.19 53.99
C PRO A 635 3.32 30.39 54.53
N PHE A 636 2.44 29.37 54.46
CA PHE A 636 1.82 28.75 55.67
C PHE A 636 1.05 27.45 55.35
N VAL A 637 0.70 26.69 56.41
CA VAL A 637 -0.01 25.40 56.40
C VAL A 637 -1.40 25.57 57.04
N PHE A 638 -2.41 24.82 56.58
CA PHE A 638 -3.58 24.52 57.42
C PHE A 638 -4.18 23.12 57.18
N VAL A 639 -4.68 22.52 58.26
CA VAL A 639 -5.41 21.24 58.31
C VAL A 639 -6.49 21.36 59.39
N PRO A 640 -7.70 20.81 59.17
CA PRO A 640 -8.38 20.11 60.27
C PRO A 640 -9.02 18.77 59.85
N ARG A 641 -9.18 17.88 60.85
CA ARG A 641 -9.99 16.64 60.79
C ARG A 641 -11.44 16.91 61.22
N ALA A 642 -12.38 16.07 60.79
CA ALA A 642 -13.55 15.69 61.60
C ALA A 642 -14.11 14.30 61.22
N LEU A 643 -14.75 13.64 62.20
CA LEU A 643 -15.57 12.42 62.12
C LEU A 643 -16.76 12.66 63.09
N PRO A 644 -17.98 12.13 62.86
CA PRO A 644 -18.33 10.82 63.45
C PRO A 644 -19.46 10.00 62.73
N LEU A 645 -19.84 8.88 63.34
CA LEU A 645 -21.04 8.02 63.12
C LEU A 645 -22.05 8.24 64.30
N PRO A 646 -23.13 7.45 64.54
CA PRO A 646 -23.93 6.48 63.75
C PRO A 646 -25.48 6.69 63.82
N CYS A 647 -26.33 5.82 63.23
CA CYS A 647 -27.62 5.35 63.80
C CYS A 647 -28.37 4.26 62.96
N VAL A 648 -29.22 3.42 63.60
CA VAL A 648 -30.06 2.34 63.01
C VAL A 648 -31.26 2.01 63.94
N PRO A 649 -32.43 1.53 63.44
CA PRO A 649 -33.18 0.51 64.21
C PRO A 649 -33.96 -0.59 63.40
N ARG A 650 -33.60 -1.87 63.66
CA ARG A 650 -34.40 -3.14 63.83
C ARG A 650 -35.65 -3.41 62.95
N ARG A 651 -35.89 -4.65 62.47
CA ARG A 651 -36.07 -5.96 63.20
C ARG A 651 -35.88 -7.19 62.26
N ALA A 652 -35.87 -8.48 62.65
CA ALA A 652 -35.36 -9.20 63.85
C ALA A 652 -35.65 -10.75 63.76
N LEU A 653 -34.72 -11.61 64.25
CA LEU A 653 -34.90 -13.03 64.68
C LEU A 653 -35.16 -14.12 63.59
N ARG A 654 -34.67 -15.38 63.67
CA ARG A 654 -34.11 -16.23 64.77
C ARG A 654 -32.80 -17.01 64.42
N ARG A 655 -32.20 -17.59 65.48
CA ARG A 655 -31.09 -18.57 65.67
C ARG A 655 -31.17 -19.82 64.73
N SER A 656 -30.18 -20.72 64.51
CA SER A 656 -28.84 -21.10 65.09
C SER A 656 -28.22 -22.24 64.22
N ALA A 657 -27.00 -22.81 64.38
CA ALA A 657 -25.66 -22.42 64.91
C ALA A 657 -24.69 -23.65 64.84
N CYS A 658 -23.39 -23.47 65.21
CA CYS A 658 -22.36 -24.49 65.53
C CYS A 658 -21.66 -25.32 64.41
N THR A 659 -20.41 -25.73 64.72
CA THR A 659 -19.34 -26.42 63.93
C THR A 659 -18.83 -27.66 64.75
N PRO A 660 -17.73 -28.42 64.46
CA PRO A 660 -16.64 -28.33 63.46
C PRO A 660 -16.17 -29.69 62.79
N MET A 661 -14.97 -29.69 62.19
CA MET A 661 -14.12 -30.84 61.73
C MET A 661 -13.41 -31.57 62.92
N PRO A 662 -12.55 -32.63 62.79
CA PRO A 662 -11.89 -33.26 61.60
C PRO A 662 -11.80 -34.82 61.62
N ILE A 663 -10.97 -35.45 60.76
CA ILE A 663 -9.99 -36.57 61.00
C ILE A 663 -9.68 -37.41 59.72
N SER A 664 -8.44 -37.93 59.62
CA SER A 664 -7.89 -38.91 58.65
C SER A 664 -6.96 -39.90 59.43
N PRO A 665 -6.22 -40.88 58.86
CA PRO A 665 -6.05 -41.34 57.47
C PRO A 665 -6.11 -42.90 57.30
N THR A 666 -5.73 -43.46 56.14
CA THR A 666 -4.87 -44.69 55.99
C THR A 666 -4.54 -45.04 54.53
N THR A 667 -3.42 -45.74 54.30
CA THR A 667 -2.97 -46.42 53.06
C THR A 667 -2.13 -47.66 53.46
N PRO A 668 -2.05 -48.76 52.64
CA PRO A 668 -0.85 -48.95 51.80
C PRO A 668 -0.95 -49.90 50.54
N LEU A 669 -0.42 -49.43 49.39
CA LEU A 669 0.50 -50.11 48.43
C LEU A 669 0.19 -51.59 47.93
N PRO A 670 1.08 -52.31 47.17
CA PRO A 670 0.83 -52.53 45.73
C PRO A 670 0.99 -54.02 45.26
N PRO A 671 1.01 -54.34 43.94
CA PRO A 671 2.30 -54.37 43.20
C PRO A 671 2.23 -53.98 41.69
N ARG A 672 3.37 -54.13 40.99
CA ARG A 672 3.68 -53.98 39.54
C ARG A 672 4.34 -55.30 39.03
N PRO A 673 4.85 -55.51 37.78
CA PRO A 673 5.09 -54.59 36.64
C PRO A 673 4.75 -55.14 35.21
N SER A 674 5.27 -54.43 34.17
CA SER A 674 5.41 -54.76 32.72
C SER A 674 4.20 -54.52 31.79
N GLY A 675 4.36 -53.91 30.60
CA GLY A 675 5.51 -53.13 30.09
C GLY A 675 5.46 -52.78 28.57
N LEU A 676 5.81 -51.53 28.22
CA LEU A 676 6.08 -51.00 26.84
C LEU A 676 4.87 -51.02 25.85
N THR A 677 4.74 -50.19 24.79
CA THR A 677 5.51 -49.01 24.31
C THR A 677 4.62 -48.00 23.55
N TRP A 678 4.75 -46.72 23.91
CA TRP A 678 4.73 -45.47 23.12
C TRP A 678 3.90 -45.28 21.80
N TRP A 679 2.98 -44.30 21.87
CA TRP A 679 2.64 -43.22 20.92
C TRP A 679 2.35 -43.50 19.42
N THR A 680 1.13 -43.14 19.00
CA THR A 680 0.89 -41.94 18.16
C THR A 680 -0.58 -41.52 18.21
N TYR A 681 -0.87 -40.21 18.13
CA TYR A 681 -2.22 -39.65 18.02
C TYR A 681 -2.24 -38.62 16.90
N SER A 682 -3.20 -38.70 15.99
CA SER A 682 -3.45 -37.71 14.93
C SER A 682 -4.97 -37.53 14.76
N PRO A 683 -5.53 -36.32 14.96
CA PRO A 683 -6.97 -36.14 14.99
C PRO A 683 -7.60 -35.64 13.67
N VAL A 684 -8.67 -36.33 13.29
CA VAL A 684 -9.90 -35.80 12.64
C VAL A 684 -9.81 -35.31 11.19
N LEU A 685 -10.52 -36.04 10.33
CA LEU A 685 -10.98 -35.62 9.01
C LEU A 685 -12.42 -35.08 9.09
N ALA A 686 -12.74 -34.18 8.18
CA ALA A 686 -14.02 -33.49 7.89
C ALA A 686 -15.34 -34.02 8.48
N ALA A 687 -16.16 -33.08 8.95
CA ALA A 687 -17.63 -33.16 8.92
C ALA A 687 -18.24 -31.76 8.69
N VAL A 688 -18.80 -31.51 7.50
CA VAL A 688 -19.59 -30.29 7.20
C VAL A 688 -21.01 -30.74 6.88
N ALA A 689 -21.99 -30.26 7.64
CA ALA A 689 -23.39 -30.62 7.47
C ALA A 689 -24.07 -29.70 6.44
N VAL A 690 -24.56 -30.27 5.34
CA VAL A 690 -25.39 -29.57 4.35
C VAL A 690 -26.85 -29.66 4.77
N VAL A 691 -27.47 -28.52 5.11
CA VAL A 691 -28.92 -28.44 5.35
C VAL A 691 -29.63 -28.24 4.01
N SER A 692 -30.39 -29.24 3.57
CA SER A 692 -31.23 -29.13 2.37
C SER A 692 -32.61 -28.58 2.73
N VAL A 693 -33.08 -27.58 2.00
CA VAL A 693 -34.46 -27.05 2.10
C VAL A 693 -35.15 -27.24 0.76
N ALA A 694 -36.05 -28.20 0.69
CA ALA A 694 -36.90 -28.41 -0.47
C ALA A 694 -38.03 -27.37 -0.55
N ARG A 695 -38.34 -26.88 -1.75
CA ARG A 695 -39.62 -26.23 -2.06
C ARG A 695 -40.13 -26.69 -3.42
N SER A 696 -41.44 -26.71 -3.55
CA SER A 696 -42.17 -27.58 -4.48
C SER A 696 -42.73 -26.84 -5.70
N SER A 697 -42.52 -27.44 -6.87
CA SER A 697 -43.45 -27.52 -8.01
C SER A 697 -44.46 -26.40 -8.26
N SER A 698 -44.30 -25.72 -9.40
CA SER A 698 -45.41 -25.56 -10.36
C SER A 698 -44.85 -25.59 -11.78
N VAL A 699 -45.48 -26.34 -12.68
CA VAL A 699 -45.15 -26.39 -14.11
C VAL A 699 -46.40 -26.02 -14.89
N ALA A 700 -46.30 -25.04 -15.78
CA ALA A 700 -47.35 -24.69 -16.73
C ALA A 700 -46.95 -25.22 -18.13
N SER A 701 -47.87 -25.93 -18.77
CA SER A 701 -47.67 -26.54 -20.09
C SER A 701 -48.32 -25.72 -21.21
N HIS A 702 -47.64 -25.58 -22.35
CA HIS A 702 -48.16 -25.89 -23.71
C HIS A 702 -47.15 -25.42 -24.79
N GLY A 703 -47.08 -26.14 -25.92
CA GLY A 703 -46.21 -25.82 -27.06
C GLY A 703 -45.63 -27.08 -27.72
N THR A 704 -46.35 -27.67 -28.68
CA THR A 704 -46.01 -28.97 -29.29
C THR A 704 -45.66 -28.89 -30.78
N TYR A 705 -44.87 -29.88 -31.21
CA TYR A 705 -44.59 -30.31 -32.60
C TYR A 705 -43.42 -29.65 -33.38
N PRO A 706 -42.76 -30.39 -34.30
CA PRO A 706 -42.17 -31.73 -34.06
C PRO A 706 -40.77 -31.93 -34.68
N LEU A 707 -40.05 -32.97 -34.21
CA LEU A 707 -38.84 -33.47 -34.87
C LEU A 707 -39.16 -34.29 -36.14
N ARG A 708 -38.24 -34.31 -37.11
CA ARG A 708 -38.25 -35.25 -38.26
C ARG A 708 -36.85 -35.74 -38.63
N SER A 709 -36.73 -37.05 -38.76
CA SER A 709 -35.64 -37.86 -39.33
C SER A 709 -36.24 -39.25 -39.66
N PRO A 710 -35.54 -40.26 -40.26
CA PRO A 710 -34.12 -40.30 -40.64
C PRO A 710 -33.80 -40.94 -42.04
N SER A 711 -32.50 -41.06 -42.34
CA SER A 711 -31.86 -42.18 -43.10
C SER A 711 -32.06 -42.30 -44.64
N PRO A 712 -31.31 -43.17 -45.36
CA PRO A 712 -29.84 -43.31 -45.38
C PRO A 712 -29.21 -43.60 -46.78
N SER A 713 -27.87 -43.51 -46.93
CA SER A 713 -27.15 -44.26 -48.00
C SER A 713 -25.62 -44.43 -47.80
N THR A 714 -25.21 -45.69 -47.56
CA THR A 714 -23.95 -46.37 -47.98
C THR A 714 -22.54 -45.90 -47.53
N CYS A 715 -21.63 -46.88 -47.44
CA CYS A 715 -20.20 -46.79 -47.07
C CYS A 715 -19.31 -47.39 -48.18
N LEU A 716 -17.98 -47.15 -48.13
CA LEU A 716 -16.81 -47.92 -48.65
C LEU A 716 -15.56 -47.07 -48.27
N SER A 717 -14.61 -47.39 -47.37
CA SER A 717 -13.73 -48.55 -47.13
C SER A 717 -12.36 -48.49 -47.88
N CYS A 718 -11.28 -48.33 -47.08
CA CYS A 718 -9.87 -48.83 -47.19
C CYS A 718 -9.22 -49.08 -48.58
N GLU A 719 -7.94 -48.80 -48.86
CA GLU A 719 -6.69 -49.19 -48.15
C GLU A 719 -5.41 -48.45 -48.65
N ARG A 720 -4.32 -48.44 -47.83
CA ARG A 720 -2.85 -48.52 -48.17
C ARG A 720 -2.21 -47.48 -49.15
N SER A 721 -0.88 -47.22 -49.15
CA SER A 721 0.24 -47.44 -48.20
C SER A 721 1.52 -46.68 -48.65
N SER A 722 2.58 -46.65 -47.80
CA SER A 722 3.95 -46.08 -48.04
C SER A 722 4.05 -44.53 -48.11
N GLY A 723 5.22 -43.89 -47.88
CA GLY A 723 6.54 -44.38 -47.45
C GLY A 723 7.52 -43.24 -47.05
N ARG A 724 8.35 -43.48 -46.04
CA ARG A 724 9.41 -42.59 -45.46
C ARG A 724 10.60 -42.30 -46.43
N PRO A 725 11.61 -41.45 -46.13
CA PRO A 725 11.62 -40.07 -45.55
C PRO A 725 12.74 -39.11 -46.12
N VAL A 726 12.80 -37.84 -45.63
CA VAL A 726 13.95 -36.84 -45.64
C VAL A 726 14.63 -36.45 -46.98
N PRO A 727 15.55 -35.44 -47.04
CA PRO A 727 15.61 -34.12 -46.36
C PRO A 727 15.94 -32.91 -47.29
N LEU A 728 15.77 -31.65 -46.81
CA LEU A 728 16.78 -30.55 -46.80
C LEU A 728 16.23 -29.10 -46.94
N ARG A 729 16.78 -28.22 -46.08
CA ARG A 729 17.17 -26.80 -46.25
C ARG A 729 16.27 -25.79 -46.98
N TRP A 730 15.95 -24.73 -46.22
CA TRP A 730 16.23 -23.31 -46.52
C TRP A 730 16.24 -22.88 -48.01
N CYS A 731 15.29 -22.04 -48.40
CA CYS A 731 15.55 -20.60 -48.49
C CYS A 731 14.29 -19.75 -48.73
N CYS A 732 14.45 -18.43 -48.64
CA CYS A 732 13.42 -17.41 -48.84
C CYS A 732 12.76 -17.48 -50.23
N CYS A 733 11.46 -17.15 -50.31
CA CYS A 733 11.10 -15.89 -50.97
C CYS A 733 9.71 -15.37 -50.57
N ARG A 734 9.43 -14.12 -50.94
CA ARG A 734 8.21 -13.36 -50.66
C ARG A 734 7.04 -13.78 -51.56
N SER A 735 5.84 -13.80 -51.00
CA SER A 735 4.64 -13.21 -51.61
C SER A 735 3.66 -12.84 -50.51
#